data_AF-A0A938XUB9-F1
#
_entry.id   AF-A0A938XUB9-F1
#
_cell.length_a   1.000
_cell.length_b   1.000
_cell.length_c   1.000
_cell.angle_alpha   90.00
_cell.angle_beta   90.00
_cell.angle_gamma   90.00
#
_symmetry.space_group_name_H-M   'P 1'
#
loop_
_entity.id
_entity.type
_entity.pdbx_description
1 polymer ?
#
loop_
_entity_poly.entity_id
_entity_poly.type
_entity_poly.pdbx_seq_one_letter_code
_entity_poly.pdbx_strand_id
1 'polypeptide(L)'
;MKFKLDEQQLPDDVKEVEITAIKVEAGDKVTSGQVIMDVEADKTSISLTVDKAGKIDEVLVTGGEEVPVGAPLLELTAPATIEIELSKQDLPGNSEEAQVTDIPLEVGAEVKVGTVLCELEADKATVAIEAEEQGTIAKIKVAEGDKVEIGTVLMTLNPVQDTAAEETKNISSASSEQESEITIIGGGPGGYVAALEAAKQGADVTVIEKEELGGTCLNWGCIPTKALVRSAEVYTNLKEAEQFGCRAEEVDFEWSEIIERKNNIVTQLTNGISSLLDKHNIEVISGTAELVDETTVLAVKEDEKIVINTEEIILATGSQPVEIPIVEQGAEDYLLYSRQALDLDELPEEMVIIGGGVIGLEFAFIFSRLDLDVTVIEYLDEVLSFLDTDVIDEITAAAKEEGIDIYTGAEAQQITTTADEQALVKFKEAGKEKYITAEKVLMAVGRKPDLGGLDVEEVGVEIDENSGGIKVDEKMQTTIDNIYAIGDVTGKTQLAHAASHQGIVAVKNILGTEEKMNYNAIPTAIFTAPEIASVGLTEAEAEAENKDIAVGKFPVAANGKDLTLGETRGFIKIIADAKTDQVLGGAIIGPHATDLITEVTLAVTNELSTAEVIETIHAHPTSAESIHEAALAVRPEGALHYAE
;
A
#
# COMPACT_ATOMS: atom_id res chain seq x y z
N MET A 1 -16.61 -30.13 -12.86
CA MET A 1 -15.74 -30.18 -11.66
C MET A 1 -15.56 -31.64 -11.27
N LYS A 2 -14.35 -32.06 -10.89
CA LYS A 2 -14.09 -33.41 -10.39
C LYS A 2 -14.22 -33.43 -8.87
N PHE A 3 -15.18 -34.17 -8.35
CA PHE A 3 -15.27 -34.43 -6.92
C PHE A 3 -14.24 -35.50 -6.56
N LYS A 4 -13.31 -35.16 -5.67
CA LYS A 4 -12.23 -36.04 -5.23
C LYS A 4 -12.51 -36.59 -3.84
N LEU A 5 -11.91 -37.73 -3.52
CA LEU A 5 -11.93 -38.28 -2.17
C LEU A 5 -11.19 -37.32 -1.22
N ASP A 6 -11.95 -36.60 -0.42
CA ASP A 6 -11.45 -35.61 0.53
C ASP A 6 -10.99 -36.28 1.83
N GLU A 7 -9.77 -35.92 2.28
CA GLU A 7 -9.19 -36.38 3.54
C GLU A 7 -10.04 -35.97 4.75
N GLN A 8 -10.72 -34.82 4.68
CA GLN A 8 -11.57 -34.32 5.79
C GLN A 8 -12.80 -35.20 6.05
N GLN A 9 -13.23 -36.00 5.08
CA GLN A 9 -14.34 -36.94 5.23
C GLN A 9 -13.88 -38.30 5.78
N LEU A 10 -12.58 -38.48 6.04
CA LEU A 10 -11.96 -39.72 6.49
C LEU A 10 -11.33 -39.55 7.89
N PRO A 11 -11.14 -40.65 8.64
CA PRO A 11 -10.29 -40.65 9.83
C PRO A 11 -8.83 -40.31 9.51
N ASP A 12 -8.13 -39.71 10.48
CA ASP A 12 -6.69 -39.40 10.39
C ASP A 12 -5.86 -40.63 9.97
N ASP A 13 -4.82 -40.40 9.15
CA ASP A 13 -3.85 -41.39 8.65
C ASP A 13 -4.38 -42.40 7.60
N VAL A 14 -5.61 -42.26 7.09
CA VAL A 14 -6.14 -43.10 6.00
C VAL A 14 -5.56 -42.67 4.65
N LYS A 15 -4.94 -43.60 3.91
CA LYS A 15 -4.31 -43.33 2.61
C LYS A 15 -5.12 -43.82 1.40
N GLU A 16 -5.90 -44.87 1.59
CA GLU A 16 -6.71 -45.53 0.56
C GLU A 16 -7.99 -46.07 1.20
N VAL A 17 -9.08 -46.10 0.43
CA VAL A 17 -10.39 -46.63 0.85
C VAL A 17 -10.97 -47.54 -0.22
N GLU A 18 -11.76 -48.55 0.17
CA GLU A 18 -12.49 -49.41 -0.76
C GLU A 18 -13.91 -48.87 -1.00
N ILE A 19 -14.33 -48.71 -2.25
CA ILE A 19 -15.69 -48.27 -2.58
C ILE A 19 -16.67 -49.43 -2.33
N THR A 20 -17.47 -49.34 -1.27
CA THR A 20 -18.40 -50.43 -0.90
C THR A 20 -19.77 -50.29 -1.56
N ALA A 21 -20.24 -49.07 -1.78
CA ALA A 21 -21.50 -48.81 -2.49
C ALA A 21 -21.50 -47.42 -3.17
N ILE A 22 -22.03 -47.36 -4.38
CA ILE A 22 -22.28 -46.10 -5.09
C ILE A 22 -23.79 -45.84 -5.04
N LYS A 23 -24.19 -44.65 -4.60
CA LYS A 23 -25.60 -44.28 -4.35
C LYS A 23 -26.19 -43.28 -5.35
N VAL A 24 -25.39 -42.83 -6.32
CA VAL A 24 -25.77 -41.89 -7.37
C VAL A 24 -25.38 -42.42 -8.74
N GLU A 25 -26.10 -42.01 -9.78
CA GLU A 25 -25.83 -42.37 -11.16
C GLU A 25 -25.64 -41.12 -12.03
N ALA A 26 -24.99 -41.29 -13.19
CA ALA A 26 -24.84 -40.22 -14.17
C ALA A 26 -26.23 -39.72 -14.61
N GLY A 27 -26.45 -38.42 -14.47
CA GLY A 27 -27.73 -37.76 -14.71
C GLY A 27 -28.46 -37.29 -13.44
N ASP A 28 -28.10 -37.81 -12.27
CA ASP A 28 -28.72 -37.42 -11.00
C ASP A 28 -28.39 -35.97 -10.64
N LYS A 29 -29.36 -35.29 -10.03
CA LYS A 29 -29.15 -34.00 -9.36
C LYS A 29 -28.85 -34.27 -7.89
N VAL A 30 -27.78 -33.68 -7.38
CA VAL A 30 -27.36 -33.79 -5.98
C VAL A 30 -27.35 -32.41 -5.32
N THR A 31 -27.66 -32.36 -4.03
CA THR A 31 -27.57 -31.15 -3.19
C THR A 31 -26.33 -31.23 -2.29
N SER A 32 -25.79 -30.09 -1.85
CA SER A 32 -24.72 -30.07 -0.85
C SER A 32 -25.13 -30.88 0.40
N GLY A 33 -24.21 -31.67 0.95
CA GLY A 33 -24.43 -32.59 2.06
C GLY A 33 -25.12 -33.91 1.69
N GLN A 34 -25.52 -34.13 0.43
CA GLN A 34 -26.12 -35.40 0.01
C GLN A 34 -25.09 -36.52 -0.01
N VAL A 35 -25.44 -37.68 0.57
CA VAL A 35 -24.59 -38.88 0.54
C VAL A 35 -24.57 -39.46 -0.87
N ILE A 36 -23.38 -39.64 -1.42
CA ILE A 36 -23.15 -40.09 -2.80
C ILE A 36 -22.57 -41.50 -2.89
N MET A 37 -21.75 -41.91 -1.91
CA MET A 37 -21.07 -43.21 -1.89
C MET A 37 -20.81 -43.65 -0.45
N ASP A 38 -20.68 -44.96 -0.23
CA ASP A 38 -20.14 -45.54 1.00
C ASP A 38 -18.78 -46.18 0.72
N VAL A 39 -17.82 -45.93 1.60
CA VAL A 39 -16.45 -46.46 1.52
C VAL A 39 -16.09 -47.19 2.79
N GLU A 40 -15.12 -48.11 2.71
CA GLU A 40 -14.55 -48.81 3.86
C GLU A 40 -13.07 -48.46 4.01
N ALA A 41 -12.70 -48.01 5.20
CA ALA A 41 -11.33 -47.76 5.62
C ALA A 41 -11.10 -48.42 6.98
N ASP A 42 -10.05 -49.23 7.15
CA ASP A 42 -9.73 -49.92 8.41
C ASP A 42 -10.92 -50.64 9.09
N LYS A 43 -11.76 -51.32 8.30
CA LYS A 43 -12.99 -52.02 8.75
C LYS A 43 -14.09 -51.10 9.29
N THR A 44 -14.03 -49.82 8.98
CA THR A 44 -15.04 -48.82 9.31
C THR A 44 -15.72 -48.35 8.03
N SER A 45 -17.04 -48.39 8.00
CA SER A 45 -17.84 -47.89 6.88
C SER A 45 -18.14 -46.41 7.07
N ILE A 46 -17.88 -45.62 6.03
CA ILE A 46 -17.97 -44.16 6.00
C ILE A 46 -18.85 -43.78 4.81
N SER A 47 -19.81 -42.87 5.03
CA SER A 47 -20.64 -42.31 3.96
C SER A 47 -20.05 -40.99 3.50
N LEU A 48 -19.67 -40.91 2.22
CA LEU A 48 -19.15 -39.70 1.60
C LEU A 48 -20.32 -38.82 1.13
N THR A 49 -20.20 -37.52 1.37
CA THR A 49 -21.15 -36.49 0.96
C THR A 49 -20.54 -35.54 -0.07
N VAL A 50 -21.36 -35.06 -1.01
CA VAL A 50 -20.95 -33.98 -1.91
C VAL A 50 -20.99 -32.64 -1.18
N ASP A 51 -19.99 -31.80 -1.40
CA ASP A 51 -19.84 -30.47 -0.80
C ASP A 51 -20.64 -29.38 -1.55
N LYS A 52 -21.02 -29.63 -2.81
CA LYS A 52 -21.73 -28.67 -3.68
C LYS A 52 -22.92 -29.30 -4.41
N ALA A 53 -23.96 -28.50 -4.64
CA ALA A 53 -25.06 -28.92 -5.49
C ALA A 53 -24.64 -29.00 -6.97
N GLY A 54 -25.14 -29.99 -7.69
CA GLY A 54 -24.72 -30.23 -9.06
C GLY A 54 -25.50 -31.33 -9.77
N LYS A 55 -25.23 -31.49 -11.07
CA LYS A 55 -25.65 -32.67 -11.81
C LYS A 55 -24.45 -33.59 -12.00
N ILE A 56 -24.61 -34.87 -11.66
CA ILE A 56 -23.58 -35.89 -11.90
C ILE A 56 -23.47 -36.11 -13.41
N ASP A 57 -22.31 -35.81 -13.98
CA ASP A 57 -22.03 -36.03 -15.39
C ASP A 57 -21.53 -37.46 -15.63
N GLU A 58 -20.64 -37.93 -14.74
CA GLU A 58 -20.05 -39.26 -14.82
C GLU A 58 -19.60 -39.74 -13.43
N VAL A 59 -19.75 -41.02 -13.14
CA VAL A 59 -19.15 -41.66 -11.98
C VAL A 59 -17.87 -42.36 -12.43
N LEU A 60 -16.73 -41.97 -11.85
CA LEU A 60 -15.39 -42.35 -12.33
C LEU A 60 -14.82 -43.61 -11.66
N VAL A 61 -15.51 -44.13 -10.65
CA VAL A 61 -15.09 -45.29 -9.85
C VAL A 61 -16.11 -46.41 -9.90
N THR A 62 -15.67 -47.62 -9.56
CA THR A 62 -16.51 -48.82 -9.54
C THR A 62 -16.56 -49.46 -8.15
N GLY A 63 -17.66 -50.16 -7.83
CA GLY A 63 -17.77 -50.86 -6.55
C GLY A 63 -16.73 -51.97 -6.39
N GLY A 64 -16.04 -51.99 -5.25
CA GLY A 64 -14.91 -52.89 -4.95
C GLY A 64 -13.54 -52.35 -5.39
N GLU A 65 -13.46 -51.11 -5.85
CA GLU A 65 -12.21 -50.44 -6.23
C GLU A 65 -11.54 -49.80 -4.99
N GLU A 66 -10.24 -50.03 -4.82
CA GLU A 66 -9.42 -49.31 -3.83
C GLU A 66 -8.94 -48.00 -4.45
N VAL A 67 -9.26 -46.87 -3.81
CA VAL A 67 -8.95 -45.53 -4.30
C VAL A 67 -8.15 -44.73 -3.26
N PRO A 68 -7.03 -44.09 -3.65
CA PRO A 68 -6.27 -43.24 -2.74
C PRO A 68 -6.98 -41.92 -2.45
N VAL A 69 -6.67 -41.34 -1.29
CA VAL A 69 -7.09 -39.96 -0.95
C VAL A 69 -6.64 -39.00 -2.06
N GLY A 70 -7.53 -38.10 -2.47
CA GLY A 70 -7.33 -37.20 -3.60
C GLY A 70 -7.70 -37.78 -4.98
N ALA A 71 -8.05 -39.06 -5.09
CA ALA A 71 -8.53 -39.64 -6.36
C ALA A 71 -9.90 -39.06 -6.76
N PRO A 72 -10.12 -38.75 -8.05
CA PRO A 72 -11.42 -38.29 -8.53
C PRO A 72 -12.45 -39.43 -8.51
N LEU A 73 -13.59 -39.21 -7.85
CA LEU A 73 -14.65 -40.19 -7.69
C LEU A 73 -15.79 -40.00 -8.70
N LEU A 74 -16.13 -38.75 -9.03
CA LEU A 74 -17.17 -38.39 -10.00
C LEU A 74 -16.91 -37.03 -10.63
N GLU A 75 -17.56 -36.77 -11.75
CA GLU A 75 -17.65 -35.44 -12.36
C GLU A 75 -19.04 -34.86 -12.14
N LEU A 76 -19.09 -33.60 -11.73
CA LEU A 76 -20.32 -32.84 -11.58
C LEU A 76 -20.24 -31.48 -12.28
N THR A 77 -21.34 -31.07 -12.87
CA THR A 77 -21.54 -29.71 -13.37
C THR A 77 -22.40 -28.95 -12.38
N ALA A 78 -21.83 -27.91 -11.76
CA ALA A 78 -22.57 -26.98 -10.92
C ALA A 78 -23.55 -26.18 -11.80
N PRO A 79 -24.79 -25.95 -11.35
CA PRO A 79 -25.73 -25.12 -12.08
C PRO A 79 -25.23 -23.67 -12.11
N ALA A 80 -25.31 -23.02 -13.29
CA ALA A 80 -24.89 -21.62 -13.46
C ALA A 80 -25.70 -20.61 -12.61
N THR A 81 -26.90 -21.02 -12.19
CA THR A 81 -27.81 -20.28 -11.31
C THR A 81 -28.62 -21.30 -10.53
N ILE A 82 -28.79 -21.08 -9.23
CA ILE A 82 -29.65 -21.87 -8.36
C ILE A 82 -31.03 -21.22 -8.36
N GLU A 83 -32.07 -22.00 -8.66
CA GLU A 83 -33.46 -21.54 -8.59
C GLU A 83 -34.02 -21.84 -7.19
N ILE A 84 -34.48 -20.82 -6.50
CA ILE A 84 -35.08 -20.94 -5.17
C ILE A 84 -36.58 -21.11 -5.37
N GLU A 85 -37.05 -22.35 -5.24
CA GLU A 85 -38.45 -22.74 -5.45
C GLU A 85 -39.19 -22.87 -4.12
N LEU A 86 -40.44 -22.41 -4.08
CA LEU A 86 -41.31 -22.61 -2.93
C LEU A 86 -41.62 -24.10 -2.75
N SER A 87 -41.16 -24.69 -1.66
CA SER A 87 -41.38 -26.10 -1.35
C SER A 87 -42.54 -26.31 -0.38
N LYS A 88 -42.99 -27.56 -0.27
CA LYS A 88 -44.02 -27.94 0.71
C LYS A 88 -43.53 -27.81 2.17
N GLN A 89 -42.22 -27.86 2.40
CA GLN A 89 -41.65 -27.78 3.75
C GLN A 89 -41.66 -26.34 4.27
N ASP A 90 -41.74 -25.37 3.37
CA ASP A 90 -41.73 -23.94 3.67
C ASP A 90 -43.11 -23.41 4.08
N LEU A 91 -44.18 -24.20 3.95
CA LEU A 91 -45.55 -23.78 4.25
C LEU A 91 -46.12 -24.51 5.48
N PRO A 92 -46.83 -23.80 6.37
CA PRO A 92 -47.42 -24.40 7.56
C PRO A 92 -48.69 -25.18 7.21
N GLY A 93 -48.83 -26.40 7.72
CA GLY A 93 -50.06 -27.18 7.59
C GLY A 93 -50.27 -27.85 6.23
N ASN A 94 -51.47 -27.73 5.66
CA ASN A 94 -51.84 -28.30 4.36
C ASN A 94 -52.01 -27.21 3.27
N SER A 95 -51.42 -26.03 3.47
CA SER A 95 -51.50 -24.94 2.49
C SER A 95 -50.77 -25.33 1.20
N GLU A 96 -51.36 -24.99 0.05
CA GLU A 96 -50.77 -25.21 -1.28
C GLU A 96 -50.40 -23.90 -1.98
N GLU A 97 -50.78 -22.75 -1.40
CA GLU A 97 -50.48 -21.40 -1.87
C GLU A 97 -50.05 -20.48 -0.70
N ALA A 98 -49.25 -19.46 -1.00
CA ALA A 98 -48.85 -18.40 -0.08
C ALA A 98 -48.83 -17.04 -0.80
N GLN A 99 -48.88 -15.94 -0.05
CA GLN A 99 -48.77 -14.59 -0.59
C GLN A 99 -47.45 -13.94 -0.15
N VAL A 100 -46.69 -13.37 -1.06
CA VAL A 100 -45.43 -12.67 -0.75
C VAL A 100 -45.74 -11.37 -0.01
N THR A 101 -45.19 -11.19 1.19
CA THR A 101 -45.44 -10.00 2.04
C THR A 101 -44.28 -9.02 2.05
N ASP A 102 -43.03 -9.49 1.98
CA ASP A 102 -41.83 -8.64 2.01
C ASP A 102 -40.68 -9.31 1.26
N ILE A 103 -39.84 -8.51 0.59
CA ILE A 103 -38.60 -8.95 -0.06
C ILE A 103 -37.49 -7.94 0.34
N PRO A 104 -36.74 -8.21 1.42
CA PRO A 104 -35.81 -7.23 2.00
C PRO A 104 -34.49 -7.07 1.23
N LEU A 105 -34.37 -7.65 0.03
CA LEU A 105 -33.12 -7.75 -0.74
C LEU A 105 -33.32 -7.21 -2.17
N GLU A 106 -32.25 -6.66 -2.73
CA GLU A 106 -32.21 -6.20 -4.12
C GLU A 106 -31.39 -7.14 -5.01
N VAL A 107 -31.61 -7.11 -6.32
CA VAL A 107 -30.77 -7.82 -7.29
C VAL A 107 -29.33 -7.29 -7.19
N GLY A 108 -28.35 -8.19 -7.05
CA GLY A 108 -26.96 -7.86 -6.78
C GLY A 108 -26.56 -7.93 -5.30
N ALA A 109 -27.49 -8.14 -4.37
CA ALA A 109 -27.16 -8.33 -2.96
C ALA A 109 -26.43 -9.66 -2.73
N GLU A 110 -25.39 -9.63 -1.91
CA GLU A 110 -24.72 -10.82 -1.39
C GLU A 110 -25.52 -11.43 -0.24
N VAL A 111 -25.70 -12.75 -0.28
CA VAL A 111 -26.44 -13.51 0.73
C VAL A 111 -25.59 -14.66 1.25
N LYS A 112 -25.68 -14.93 2.56
CA LYS A 112 -25.04 -16.06 3.23
C LYS A 112 -26.10 -17.09 3.59
N VAL A 113 -25.67 -18.32 3.90
CA VAL A 113 -26.58 -19.36 4.41
C VAL A 113 -27.33 -18.84 5.65
N GLY A 114 -28.65 -18.96 5.65
CA GLY A 114 -29.55 -18.44 6.69
C GLY A 114 -30.01 -16.99 6.52
N THR A 115 -29.59 -16.29 5.46
CA THR A 115 -30.13 -14.95 5.14
C THR A 115 -31.59 -15.05 4.70
N VAL A 116 -32.48 -14.25 5.29
CA VAL A 116 -33.90 -14.18 4.89
C VAL A 116 -34.02 -13.54 3.51
N LEU A 117 -34.57 -14.31 2.56
CA LEU A 117 -34.72 -13.96 1.16
C LEU A 117 -36.05 -13.25 0.87
N CYS A 118 -37.13 -13.77 1.44
CA CYS A 118 -38.45 -13.14 1.39
C CYS A 118 -39.35 -13.68 2.52
N GLU A 119 -40.39 -12.93 2.84
CA GLU A 119 -41.44 -13.35 3.77
C GLU A 119 -42.73 -13.67 3.00
N LEU A 120 -43.40 -14.75 3.40
CA LEU A 120 -44.65 -15.23 2.82
C LEU A 120 -45.73 -15.34 3.90
N GLU A 121 -46.98 -15.03 3.58
CA GLU A 121 -48.15 -15.31 4.42
C GLU A 121 -48.94 -16.51 3.86
N ALA A 122 -49.10 -17.55 4.66
CA ALA A 122 -49.96 -18.70 4.39
C ALA A 122 -50.76 -19.08 5.63
N ASP A 123 -52.06 -19.38 5.47
CA ASP A 123 -52.99 -19.73 6.57
C ASP A 123 -52.93 -18.78 7.80
N LYS A 124 -52.71 -17.47 7.55
CA LYS A 124 -52.56 -16.39 8.56
C LYS A 124 -51.30 -16.49 9.43
N ALA A 125 -50.28 -17.19 8.97
CA ALA A 125 -48.95 -17.21 9.56
C ALA A 125 -47.92 -16.66 8.57
N THR A 126 -46.99 -15.86 9.06
CA THR A 126 -45.84 -15.38 8.31
C THR A 126 -44.72 -16.42 8.39
N VAL A 127 -44.12 -16.75 7.26
CA VAL A 127 -42.96 -17.64 7.13
C VAL A 127 -41.85 -16.94 6.35
N ALA A 128 -40.63 -17.02 6.88
CA ALA A 128 -39.43 -16.53 6.20
C ALA A 128 -38.83 -17.65 5.35
N ILE A 129 -38.49 -17.35 4.10
CA ILE A 129 -37.66 -18.20 3.24
C ILE A 129 -36.21 -17.78 3.44
N GLU A 130 -35.36 -18.72 3.86
CA GLU A 130 -33.94 -18.47 4.11
C GLU A 130 -33.07 -19.05 2.99
N ALA A 131 -31.90 -18.45 2.75
CA ALA A 131 -30.94 -18.94 1.78
C ALA A 131 -30.26 -20.23 2.26
N GLU A 132 -30.31 -21.28 1.46
CA GLU A 132 -29.63 -22.55 1.73
C GLU A 132 -28.15 -22.54 1.26
N GLU A 133 -27.78 -21.60 0.39
CA GLU A 133 -26.43 -21.47 -0.17
C GLU A 133 -25.97 -19.99 -0.21
N GLN A 134 -24.66 -19.77 -0.18
CA GLN A 134 -24.06 -18.43 -0.29
C GLN A 134 -23.94 -18.01 -1.76
N GLY A 135 -24.26 -16.74 -2.06
CA GLY A 135 -24.15 -16.21 -3.42
C GLY A 135 -24.67 -14.80 -3.59
N THR A 136 -24.80 -14.37 -4.84
CA THR A 136 -25.37 -13.06 -5.20
C THR A 136 -26.74 -13.24 -5.84
N ILE A 137 -27.72 -12.42 -5.44
CA ILE A 137 -29.07 -12.47 -6.03
C ILE A 137 -29.00 -12.06 -7.50
N ALA A 138 -29.23 -13.01 -8.40
CA ALA A 138 -29.17 -12.79 -9.85
C ALA A 138 -30.48 -12.22 -10.39
N LYS A 139 -31.62 -12.67 -9.85
CA LYS A 139 -32.94 -12.18 -10.26
C LYS A 139 -34.01 -12.52 -9.23
N ILE A 140 -34.84 -11.54 -8.90
CA ILE A 140 -36.07 -11.75 -8.13
C ILE A 140 -37.22 -11.94 -9.14
N LYS A 141 -37.97 -13.04 -9.04
CA LYS A 141 -39.01 -13.42 -10.00
C LYS A 141 -40.45 -13.16 -9.51
N VAL A 142 -40.59 -12.73 -8.26
CA VAL A 142 -41.86 -12.41 -7.61
C VAL A 142 -41.84 -10.99 -7.06
N ALA A 143 -43.02 -10.38 -6.88
CA ALA A 143 -43.17 -9.08 -6.25
C ALA A 143 -44.03 -9.16 -4.98
N GLU A 144 -43.89 -8.18 -4.09
CA GLU A 144 -44.78 -8.04 -2.93
C GLU A 144 -46.25 -8.04 -3.36
N GLY A 145 -47.05 -8.87 -2.70
CA GLY A 145 -48.46 -9.06 -2.99
C GLY A 145 -48.77 -10.21 -3.96
N ASP A 146 -47.77 -10.80 -4.63
CA ASP A 146 -47.99 -11.95 -5.52
C ASP A 146 -48.43 -13.20 -4.76
N LYS A 147 -49.33 -13.97 -5.39
CA LYS A 147 -49.71 -15.31 -4.93
C LYS A 147 -48.84 -16.37 -5.60
N VAL A 148 -48.19 -17.19 -4.80
CA VAL A 148 -47.27 -18.23 -5.23
C VAL A 148 -47.75 -19.61 -4.77
N GLU A 149 -47.72 -20.59 -5.66
CA GLU A 149 -48.04 -22.00 -5.38
C GLU A 149 -46.75 -22.80 -5.19
N ILE A 150 -46.84 -23.99 -4.59
CA ILE A 150 -45.69 -24.90 -4.45
C ILE A 150 -45.08 -25.18 -5.83
N GLY A 151 -43.76 -25.04 -5.93
CA GLY A 151 -42.98 -25.17 -7.16
C GLY A 151 -42.78 -23.86 -7.93
N THR A 152 -43.31 -22.73 -7.44
CA THR A 152 -42.99 -21.42 -8.03
C THR A 152 -41.57 -21.00 -7.67
N VAL A 153 -40.76 -20.64 -8.68
CA VAL A 153 -39.44 -20.04 -8.49
C VAL A 153 -39.59 -18.61 -7.98
N LEU A 154 -39.14 -18.35 -6.76
CA LEU A 154 -39.20 -17.04 -6.11
C LEU A 154 -38.06 -16.13 -6.61
N MET A 155 -36.85 -16.66 -6.70
CA MET A 155 -35.67 -15.94 -7.16
C MET A 155 -34.58 -16.89 -7.65
N THR A 156 -33.52 -16.34 -8.26
CA THR A 156 -32.35 -17.08 -8.71
C THR A 156 -31.09 -16.48 -8.10
N LEU A 157 -30.18 -17.35 -7.67
CA LEU A 157 -28.93 -17.03 -6.99
C LEU A 157 -27.74 -17.49 -7.83
N ASN A 158 -26.73 -16.64 -7.96
CA ASN A 158 -25.42 -17.01 -8.49
C ASN A 158 -24.58 -17.48 -7.30
N PRO A 159 -24.26 -18.78 -7.17
CA PRO A 159 -23.46 -19.25 -6.04
C PRO A 159 -22.04 -18.68 -6.11
N VAL A 160 -21.43 -18.42 -4.95
CA VAL A 160 -19.99 -18.12 -4.88
C VAL A 160 -19.23 -19.33 -5.43
N GLN A 161 -18.53 -19.15 -6.56
CA GLN A 161 -17.71 -20.20 -7.15
C GLN A 161 -16.33 -20.21 -6.46
N ASP A 162 -15.78 -21.40 -6.22
CA ASP A 162 -14.35 -21.51 -5.88
C ASP A 162 -13.54 -20.95 -7.05
N THR A 163 -12.65 -20.02 -6.72
CA THR A 163 -11.78 -19.21 -7.60
C THR A 163 -10.96 -20.05 -8.59
N ALA A 164 -10.60 -21.29 -8.25
CA ALA A 164 -9.85 -22.18 -9.14
C ALA A 164 -10.56 -22.56 -10.47
N ALA A 165 -11.90 -22.50 -10.52
CA ALA A 165 -12.66 -22.75 -11.76
C ALA A 165 -13.00 -21.47 -12.53
N GLU A 166 -12.91 -20.30 -11.88
CA GLU A 166 -13.06 -18.99 -12.53
C GLU A 166 -11.77 -18.54 -13.21
N GLU A 167 -10.58 -18.87 -12.70
CA GLU A 167 -9.31 -18.57 -13.38
C GLU A 167 -9.23 -19.22 -14.76
N THR A 168 -9.67 -20.49 -14.88
CA THR A 168 -9.74 -21.17 -16.19
C THR A 168 -10.85 -20.63 -17.09
N LYS A 169 -11.91 -20.01 -16.55
CA LYS A 169 -12.94 -19.30 -17.36
C LYS A 169 -12.52 -17.88 -17.74
N ASN A 170 -11.76 -17.18 -16.89
CA ASN A 170 -11.24 -15.85 -17.18
C ASN A 170 -10.21 -15.91 -18.31
N ILE A 171 -9.35 -16.94 -18.33
CA ILE A 171 -8.46 -17.23 -19.48
C ILE A 171 -9.28 -17.54 -20.76
N SER A 172 -10.38 -18.28 -20.66
CA SER A 172 -11.26 -18.62 -21.79
C SER A 172 -11.98 -17.41 -22.44
N SER A 173 -12.00 -16.25 -21.80
CA SER A 173 -12.55 -14.99 -22.32
C SER A 173 -11.48 -13.94 -22.63
N ALA A 174 -10.20 -14.33 -22.58
CA ALA A 174 -9.08 -13.47 -22.88
C ALA A 174 -9.16 -12.91 -24.31
N SER A 175 -8.86 -11.62 -24.43
CA SER A 175 -8.79 -10.89 -25.69
C SER A 175 -7.49 -11.20 -26.44
N SER A 176 -6.42 -11.52 -25.73
CA SER A 176 -5.12 -11.96 -26.29
C SER A 176 -4.25 -12.64 -25.24
N GLU A 177 -3.28 -13.44 -25.71
CA GLU A 177 -2.23 -14.08 -24.91
C GLU A 177 -0.86 -13.50 -25.31
N GLN A 178 0.02 -13.33 -24.33
CA GLN A 178 1.40 -12.84 -24.47
C GLN A 178 2.35 -13.66 -23.60
N GLU A 179 3.63 -13.64 -23.97
CA GLU A 179 4.72 -14.26 -23.23
C GLU A 179 5.67 -13.15 -22.78
N SER A 180 6.21 -13.22 -21.56
CA SER A 180 7.24 -12.30 -21.10
C SER A 180 8.23 -13.00 -20.15
N GLU A 181 9.53 -12.72 -20.26
CA GLU A 181 10.49 -13.31 -19.32
C GLU A 181 10.25 -12.76 -17.90
N ILE A 182 10.05 -11.45 -17.77
CA ILE A 182 9.79 -10.79 -16.48
C ILE A 182 8.55 -9.90 -16.56
N THR A 183 7.53 -10.22 -15.78
CA THR A 183 6.35 -9.37 -15.62
C THR A 183 6.44 -8.54 -14.34
N ILE A 184 6.27 -7.21 -14.47
CA ILE A 184 6.35 -6.28 -13.35
C ILE A 184 4.98 -5.62 -13.14
N ILE A 185 4.43 -5.79 -11.93
CA ILE A 185 3.14 -5.22 -11.56
C ILE A 185 3.36 -3.92 -10.79
N GLY A 186 3.10 -2.78 -11.45
CA GLY A 186 3.28 -1.43 -10.93
C GLY A 186 4.43 -0.69 -11.61
N GLY A 187 4.14 0.49 -12.14
CA GLY A 187 5.05 1.38 -12.86
C GLY A 187 5.70 2.47 -11.98
N GLY A 188 5.69 2.30 -10.65
CA GLY A 188 6.34 3.22 -9.70
C GLY A 188 7.88 3.16 -9.72
N PRO A 189 8.59 3.94 -8.87
CA PRO A 189 10.05 4.00 -8.85
C PRO A 189 10.77 2.65 -8.69
N GLY A 190 10.19 1.71 -7.96
CA GLY A 190 10.70 0.34 -7.91
C GLY A 190 10.52 -0.38 -9.26
N GLY A 191 9.28 -0.40 -9.76
CA GLY A 191 8.90 -1.15 -10.95
C GLY A 191 9.57 -0.66 -12.24
N TYR A 192 9.48 0.64 -12.58
CA TYR A 192 10.07 1.12 -13.84
C TYR A 192 11.61 1.05 -13.82
N VAL A 193 12.25 1.17 -12.65
CA VAL A 193 13.71 0.99 -12.53
C VAL A 193 14.10 -0.48 -12.69
N ALA A 194 13.35 -1.40 -12.07
CA ALA A 194 13.52 -2.83 -12.29
C ALA A 194 13.36 -3.17 -13.79
N ALA A 195 12.33 -2.64 -14.44
CA ALA A 195 12.09 -2.86 -15.87
C ALA A 195 13.27 -2.41 -16.73
N LEU A 196 13.79 -1.20 -16.48
CA LEU A 196 14.94 -0.66 -17.19
C LEU A 196 16.23 -1.44 -16.90
N GLU A 197 16.43 -1.91 -15.67
CA GLU A 197 17.59 -2.73 -15.31
C GLU A 197 17.56 -4.09 -16.02
N ALA A 198 16.40 -4.76 -16.02
CA ALA A 198 16.20 -6.03 -16.69
C ALA A 198 16.41 -5.91 -18.21
N ALA A 199 15.75 -4.94 -18.85
CA ALA A 199 15.87 -4.72 -20.29
C ALA A 199 17.30 -4.34 -20.73
N LYS A 200 18.06 -3.63 -19.89
CA LYS A 200 19.49 -3.33 -20.16
C LYS A 200 20.36 -4.58 -20.17
N GLN A 201 19.97 -5.60 -19.40
CA GLN A 201 20.65 -6.90 -19.38
C GLN A 201 20.12 -7.86 -20.46
N GLY A 202 19.14 -7.43 -21.24
CA GLY A 202 18.64 -8.13 -22.43
C GLY A 202 17.40 -8.99 -22.19
N ALA A 203 16.78 -8.90 -21.01
CA ALA A 203 15.54 -9.61 -20.72
C ALA A 203 14.34 -8.99 -21.46
N ASP A 204 13.37 -9.83 -21.81
CA ASP A 204 12.05 -9.41 -22.25
C ASP A 204 11.19 -9.01 -21.04
N VAL A 205 10.57 -7.83 -21.08
CA VAL A 205 9.91 -7.26 -19.90
C VAL A 205 8.57 -6.64 -20.27
N THR A 206 7.55 -7.03 -19.51
CA THR A 206 6.21 -6.43 -19.53
C THR A 206 5.94 -5.74 -18.20
N VAL A 207 5.50 -4.48 -18.25
CA VAL A 207 5.06 -3.70 -17.10
C VAL A 207 3.55 -3.50 -17.17
N ILE A 208 2.84 -3.79 -16.10
CA ILE A 208 1.40 -3.51 -15.97
C ILE A 208 1.22 -2.33 -15.02
N GLU A 209 0.57 -1.26 -15.47
CA GLU A 209 0.28 -0.06 -14.66
C GLU A 209 -1.18 0.36 -14.82
N LYS A 210 -1.89 0.52 -13.69
CA LYS A 210 -3.32 0.84 -13.66
C LYS A 210 -3.62 2.32 -13.83
N GLU A 211 -2.72 3.20 -13.40
CA GLU A 211 -2.81 4.65 -13.55
C GLU A 211 -1.70 5.17 -14.48
N GLU A 212 -0.82 6.05 -13.98
CA GLU A 212 0.23 6.74 -14.71
C GLU A 212 1.61 6.21 -14.31
N LEU A 213 2.50 6.05 -15.29
CA LEU A 213 3.88 5.67 -15.06
C LEU A 213 4.58 6.62 -14.08
N GLY A 214 5.52 6.08 -13.30
CA GLY A 214 6.18 6.78 -12.19
C GLY A 214 5.44 6.67 -10.86
N GLY A 215 4.23 6.10 -10.84
CA GLY A 215 3.47 5.77 -9.63
C GLY A 215 3.24 6.95 -8.68
N THR A 216 3.10 6.67 -7.39
CA THR A 216 2.82 7.70 -6.38
C THR A 216 3.89 8.78 -6.33
N CYS A 217 5.18 8.42 -6.33
CA CYS A 217 6.25 9.40 -6.11
C CYS A 217 6.32 10.46 -7.20
N LEU A 218 6.13 10.08 -8.47
CA LEU A 218 6.16 11.02 -9.58
C LEU A 218 4.86 11.82 -9.69
N ASN A 219 3.70 11.15 -9.60
CA ASN A 219 2.43 11.79 -9.94
C ASN A 219 1.77 12.48 -8.74
N TRP A 220 1.91 11.93 -7.54
CA TRP A 220 1.09 12.28 -6.36
C TRP A 220 1.90 12.36 -5.05
N GLY A 221 3.21 12.54 -5.13
CA GLY A 221 4.12 12.47 -3.99
C GLY A 221 5.36 13.33 -4.16
N CYS A 222 6.54 12.70 -4.17
CA CYS A 222 7.84 13.36 -4.11
C CYS A 222 7.99 14.58 -5.05
N ILE A 223 7.73 14.38 -6.35
CA ILE A 223 7.98 15.40 -7.39
C ILE A 223 7.02 16.59 -7.25
N PRO A 224 5.68 16.40 -7.21
CA PRO A 224 4.76 17.52 -7.07
C PRO A 224 4.97 18.26 -5.74
N THR A 225 5.21 17.56 -4.62
CA THR A 225 5.50 18.21 -3.33
C THR A 225 6.76 19.07 -3.43
N LYS A 226 7.85 18.57 -4.00
CA LYS A 226 9.13 19.31 -4.13
C LYS A 226 9.00 20.48 -5.11
N ALA A 227 8.15 20.36 -6.13
CA ALA A 227 7.81 21.48 -7.00
C ALA A 227 7.09 22.60 -6.24
N LEU A 228 6.20 22.27 -5.30
CA LEU A 228 5.54 23.25 -4.41
C LEU A 228 6.51 23.86 -3.40
N VAL A 229 7.36 23.05 -2.74
CA VAL A 229 8.43 23.55 -1.85
C VAL A 229 9.23 24.64 -2.54
N ARG A 230 9.67 24.40 -3.78
CA ARG A 230 10.45 25.39 -4.52
C ARG A 230 9.65 26.66 -4.87
N SER A 231 8.36 26.56 -5.15
CA SER A 231 7.53 27.75 -5.37
C SER A 231 7.37 28.58 -4.09
N ALA A 232 7.09 27.91 -2.96
CA ALA A 232 6.96 28.55 -1.65
C ALA A 232 8.28 29.21 -1.20
N GLU A 233 9.42 28.58 -1.48
CA GLU A 233 10.75 29.15 -1.24
C GLU A 233 11.02 30.39 -2.09
N VAL A 234 10.64 30.41 -3.37
CA VAL A 234 10.78 31.60 -4.23
C VAL A 234 9.93 32.76 -3.70
N TYR A 235 8.69 32.49 -3.29
CA TYR A 235 7.82 33.50 -2.69
C TYR A 235 8.41 34.06 -1.38
N THR A 236 8.91 33.19 -0.50
CA THR A 236 9.59 33.58 0.74
C THR A 236 10.84 34.44 0.46
N ASN A 237 11.68 34.03 -0.49
CA ASN A 237 12.87 34.79 -0.89
C ASN A 237 12.53 36.19 -1.43
N LEU A 238 11.40 36.35 -2.13
CA LEU A 238 10.93 37.66 -2.58
C LEU A 238 10.50 38.55 -1.40
N LYS A 239 9.78 37.98 -0.42
CA LYS A 239 9.38 38.68 0.82
C LYS A 239 10.61 39.13 1.63
N GLU A 240 11.65 38.32 1.66
CA GLU A 240 12.85 38.58 2.44
C GLU A 240 13.97 39.29 1.67
N ALA A 241 13.75 39.64 0.40
CA ALA A 241 14.77 40.21 -0.49
C ALA A 241 15.49 41.45 0.08
N GLU A 242 14.87 42.17 1.03
CA GLU A 242 15.46 43.33 1.70
C GLU A 242 16.78 43.02 2.39
N GLN A 243 16.92 41.82 2.98
CA GLN A 243 18.13 41.39 3.68
C GLN A 243 19.35 41.33 2.75
N PHE A 244 19.11 41.10 1.46
CA PHE A 244 20.14 41.06 0.41
C PHE A 244 20.34 42.42 -0.28
N GLY A 245 19.70 43.48 0.21
CA GLY A 245 19.77 44.82 -0.39
C GLY A 245 18.89 44.99 -1.65
N CYS A 246 18.08 43.99 -1.99
CA CYS A 246 17.06 44.09 -3.03
C CYS A 246 15.79 44.75 -2.44
N ARG A 247 14.88 45.23 -3.29
CA ARG A 247 13.60 45.79 -2.88
C ARG A 247 12.51 45.24 -3.80
N ALA A 248 11.53 44.57 -3.22
CA ALA A 248 10.33 44.08 -3.89
C ALA A 248 9.12 44.70 -3.18
N GLU A 249 8.23 45.33 -3.94
CA GLU A 249 6.99 45.92 -3.45
C GLU A 249 5.83 45.06 -3.99
N GLU A 250 4.76 44.90 -3.20
CA GLU A 250 3.55 44.14 -3.60
C GLU A 250 3.88 42.69 -4.04
N VAL A 251 4.64 41.97 -3.21
CA VAL A 251 4.94 40.54 -3.43
C VAL A 251 3.65 39.73 -3.21
N ASP A 252 3.29 38.93 -4.22
CA ASP A 252 2.08 38.09 -4.25
C ASP A 252 2.34 36.86 -5.13
N PHE A 253 1.43 35.89 -5.14
CA PHE A 253 1.49 34.71 -5.99
C PHE A 253 0.11 34.34 -6.57
N GLU A 254 0.12 33.61 -7.68
CA GLU A 254 -1.09 33.03 -8.28
C GLU A 254 -1.06 31.51 -8.10
N TRP A 255 -1.99 30.99 -7.28
CA TRP A 255 -2.01 29.56 -6.93
C TRP A 255 -2.20 28.67 -8.17
N SER A 256 -3.06 29.08 -9.10
CA SER A 256 -3.30 28.33 -10.33
C SER A 256 -2.04 28.19 -11.20
N GLU A 257 -1.18 29.21 -11.25
CA GLU A 257 0.10 29.16 -11.96
C GLU A 257 1.14 28.27 -11.24
N ILE A 258 1.11 28.23 -9.90
CA ILE A 258 1.95 27.31 -9.11
C ILE A 258 1.59 25.86 -9.41
N ILE A 259 0.28 25.54 -9.41
CA ILE A 259 -0.24 24.21 -9.74
C ILE A 259 0.06 23.85 -11.20
N GLU A 260 -0.12 24.79 -12.15
CA GLU A 260 0.23 24.56 -13.55
C GLU A 260 1.71 24.21 -13.72
N ARG A 261 2.61 24.96 -13.08
CA ARG A 261 4.06 24.66 -13.10
C ARG A 261 4.35 23.26 -12.55
N LYS A 262 3.75 22.89 -11.42
CA LYS A 262 3.88 21.56 -10.81
C LYS A 262 3.44 20.48 -11.80
N ASN A 263 2.25 20.63 -12.39
CA ASN A 263 1.69 19.69 -13.37
C ASN A 263 2.58 19.55 -14.61
N ASN A 264 3.13 20.65 -15.13
CA ASN A 264 4.06 20.62 -16.26
C ASN A 264 5.33 19.81 -15.95
N ILE A 265 5.87 19.90 -14.73
CA ILE A 265 7.03 19.11 -14.31
C ILE A 265 6.68 17.62 -14.24
N VAL A 266 5.52 17.27 -13.66
CA VAL A 266 5.04 15.88 -13.62
C VAL A 266 4.87 15.34 -15.04
N THR A 267 4.14 16.04 -15.91
CA THR A 267 3.95 15.62 -17.31
C THR A 267 5.28 15.44 -18.06
N GLN A 268 6.24 16.36 -17.88
CA GLN A 268 7.55 16.24 -18.52
C GLN A 268 8.28 14.95 -18.10
N LEU A 269 8.26 14.65 -16.80
CA LEU A 269 8.95 13.49 -16.25
C LEU A 269 8.24 12.18 -16.58
N THR A 270 6.89 12.14 -16.54
CA THR A 270 6.10 10.95 -16.92
C THR A 270 6.33 10.61 -18.40
N ASN A 271 6.31 11.62 -19.29
CA ASN A 271 6.67 11.44 -20.70
C ASN A 271 8.11 10.97 -20.89
N GLY A 272 9.03 11.43 -20.02
CA GLY A 272 10.41 10.98 -19.98
C GLY A 272 10.53 9.49 -19.65
N ILE A 273 9.78 9.00 -18.67
CA ILE A 273 9.74 7.57 -18.30
C ILE A 273 9.16 6.74 -19.45
N SER A 274 8.01 7.13 -20.00
CA SER A 274 7.41 6.44 -21.15
C SER A 274 8.40 6.35 -22.33
N SER A 275 9.07 7.46 -22.67
CA SER A 275 10.08 7.47 -23.72
C SER A 275 11.29 6.56 -23.42
N LEU A 276 11.66 6.41 -22.15
CA LEU A 276 12.74 5.51 -21.73
C LEU A 276 12.33 4.05 -21.86
N LEU A 277 11.13 3.68 -21.42
CA LEU A 277 10.62 2.30 -21.54
C LEU A 277 10.49 1.90 -23.00
N ASP A 278 9.90 2.75 -23.85
CA ASP A 278 9.77 2.53 -25.29
C ASP A 278 11.14 2.32 -25.97
N LYS A 279 12.14 3.13 -25.60
CA LYS A 279 13.50 3.04 -26.16
C LYS A 279 14.18 1.71 -25.83
N HIS A 280 13.81 1.10 -24.71
CA HIS A 280 14.29 -0.20 -24.28
C HIS A 280 13.40 -1.37 -24.76
N ASN A 281 12.36 -1.09 -25.56
CA ASN A 281 11.35 -2.04 -26.03
C ASN A 281 10.65 -2.80 -24.88
N ILE A 282 10.44 -2.11 -23.76
CA ILE A 282 9.65 -2.65 -22.65
C ILE A 282 8.19 -2.48 -23.01
N GLU A 283 7.41 -3.55 -22.95
CA GLU A 283 5.96 -3.49 -23.16
C GLU A 283 5.29 -2.89 -21.93
N VAL A 284 4.43 -1.89 -22.12
CA VAL A 284 3.66 -1.28 -21.04
C VAL A 284 2.18 -1.49 -21.32
N ILE A 285 1.54 -2.26 -20.44
CA ILE A 285 0.11 -2.54 -20.48
C ILE A 285 -0.57 -1.63 -19.46
N SER A 286 -1.44 -0.76 -19.94
CA SER A 286 -2.30 0.05 -19.07
C SER A 286 -3.48 -0.81 -18.61
N GLY A 287 -3.58 -1.09 -17.32
CA GLY A 287 -4.64 -1.94 -16.75
C GLY A 287 -4.35 -2.37 -15.32
N THR A 288 -5.35 -2.95 -14.66
CA THR A 288 -5.19 -3.60 -13.35
C THR A 288 -4.67 -5.01 -13.55
N ALA A 289 -3.67 -5.42 -12.78
CA ALA A 289 -3.18 -6.78 -12.80
C ALA A 289 -3.93 -7.66 -11.79
N GLU A 290 -4.19 -8.90 -12.16
CA GLU A 290 -4.60 -9.99 -11.27
C GLU A 290 -3.53 -11.08 -11.35
N LEU A 291 -3.06 -11.56 -10.20
CA LEU A 291 -2.12 -12.68 -10.13
C LEU A 291 -2.93 -13.98 -10.16
N VAL A 292 -2.84 -14.74 -11.25
CA VAL A 292 -3.63 -15.96 -11.45
C VAL A 292 -2.93 -17.15 -10.81
N ASP A 293 -1.64 -17.31 -11.08
CA ASP A 293 -0.80 -18.34 -10.48
C ASP A 293 0.66 -17.87 -10.48
N GLU A 294 1.58 -18.76 -10.11
CA GLU A 294 3.02 -18.48 -10.01
C GLU A 294 3.64 -18.00 -11.35
N THR A 295 3.00 -18.29 -12.48
CA THR A 295 3.55 -18.05 -13.84
C THR A 295 2.59 -17.31 -14.77
N THR A 296 1.43 -16.89 -14.27
CA THR A 296 0.37 -16.31 -15.09
C THR A 296 -0.16 -15.04 -14.44
N VAL A 297 -0.10 -13.94 -15.18
CA VAL A 297 -0.67 -12.64 -14.78
C VAL A 297 -1.74 -12.22 -15.79
N LEU A 298 -2.88 -11.75 -15.30
CA LEU A 298 -3.94 -11.20 -16.13
C LEU A 298 -3.91 -9.67 -16.03
N ALA A 299 -3.75 -8.99 -17.16
CA ALA A 299 -3.97 -7.55 -17.23
C ALA A 299 -5.39 -7.25 -17.71
N VAL A 300 -6.12 -6.45 -16.93
CA VAL A 300 -7.52 -6.09 -17.17
C VAL A 300 -7.63 -4.60 -17.41
N LYS A 301 -8.19 -4.22 -18.57
CA LYS A 301 -8.56 -2.84 -18.88
C LYS A 301 -9.97 -2.81 -19.44
N GLU A 302 -10.91 -2.28 -18.65
CA GLU A 302 -12.33 -2.30 -19.00
C GLU A 302 -12.79 -3.76 -19.31
N ASP A 303 -13.23 -4.03 -20.54
CA ASP A 303 -13.65 -5.37 -20.99
C ASP A 303 -12.50 -6.19 -21.63
N GLU A 304 -11.31 -5.58 -21.82
CA GLU A 304 -10.16 -6.25 -22.41
C GLU A 304 -9.34 -6.99 -21.34
N LYS A 305 -9.08 -8.27 -21.61
CA LYS A 305 -8.31 -9.17 -20.75
C LYS A 305 -7.11 -9.71 -21.51
N ILE A 306 -5.90 -9.45 -21.04
CA ILE A 306 -4.65 -9.92 -21.65
C ILE A 306 -3.98 -10.90 -20.68
N VAL A 307 -3.83 -12.16 -21.10
CA VAL A 307 -3.13 -13.17 -20.32
C VAL A 307 -1.65 -13.11 -20.65
N ILE A 308 -0.80 -13.03 -19.62
CA ILE A 308 0.65 -12.93 -19.74
C ILE A 308 1.23 -14.16 -19.04
N ASN A 309 1.79 -15.08 -19.83
CA ASN A 309 2.59 -16.18 -19.31
C ASN A 309 4.01 -15.66 -19.07
N THR A 310 4.57 -15.94 -17.90
CA THR A 310 5.85 -15.37 -17.51
C THR A 310 6.73 -16.30 -16.71
N GLU A 311 8.05 -16.12 -16.81
CA GLU A 311 9.01 -16.89 -16.04
C GLU A 311 9.13 -16.34 -14.61
N GLU A 312 9.19 -15.00 -14.48
CA GLU A 312 9.46 -14.31 -13.22
C GLU A 312 8.49 -13.13 -13.01
N ILE A 313 8.07 -12.89 -11.77
CA ILE A 313 7.13 -11.82 -11.42
C ILE A 313 7.76 -10.88 -10.38
N ILE A 314 7.64 -9.57 -10.60
CA ILE A 314 8.01 -8.55 -9.60
C ILE A 314 6.77 -7.75 -9.20
N LEU A 315 6.39 -7.87 -7.93
CA LEU A 315 5.29 -7.14 -7.31
C LEU A 315 5.81 -5.77 -6.81
N ALA A 316 5.33 -4.68 -7.42
CA ALA A 316 5.73 -3.30 -7.14
C ALA A 316 4.52 -2.36 -7.00
N THR A 317 3.42 -2.85 -6.43
CA THR A 317 2.12 -2.16 -6.32
C THR A 317 2.12 -0.96 -5.38
N GLY A 318 3.14 -0.80 -4.55
CA GLY A 318 3.36 0.40 -3.73
C GLY A 318 2.53 0.44 -2.45
N SER A 319 1.99 1.62 -2.14
CA SER A 319 1.30 1.92 -0.89
C SER A 319 0.14 2.87 -1.08
N GLN A 320 -0.72 2.96 -0.06
CA GLN A 320 -1.84 3.89 0.03
C GLN A 320 -1.85 4.63 1.38
N PRO A 321 -2.48 5.81 1.48
CA PRO A 321 -2.65 6.49 2.76
C PRO A 321 -3.35 5.62 3.80
N VAL A 322 -2.99 5.80 5.07
CA VAL A 322 -3.74 5.21 6.18
C VAL A 322 -4.99 6.04 6.45
N GLU A 323 -6.14 5.37 6.52
CA GLU A 323 -7.41 5.99 6.87
C GLU A 323 -7.74 5.72 8.35
N ILE A 324 -8.19 6.76 9.06
CA ILE A 324 -8.64 6.65 10.45
C ILE A 324 -10.14 7.00 10.50
N PRO A 325 -11.00 6.17 11.13
CA PRO A 325 -12.45 6.37 11.14
C PRO A 325 -12.88 7.43 12.17
N ILE A 326 -12.38 8.66 12.02
CA ILE A 326 -12.71 9.82 12.87
C ILE A 326 -13.55 10.88 12.14
N VAL A 327 -13.82 10.69 10.84
CA VAL A 327 -14.57 11.64 10.01
C VAL A 327 -16.06 11.32 10.15
N GLU A 328 -16.86 12.29 10.58
CA GLU A 328 -18.31 12.13 10.66
C GLU A 328 -18.98 12.32 9.31
N GLN A 329 -20.18 11.73 9.19
CA GLN A 329 -21.02 11.90 8.01
C GLN A 329 -21.31 13.39 7.75
N GLY A 330 -21.03 13.85 6.53
CA GLY A 330 -21.18 15.24 6.10
C GLY A 330 -19.91 16.08 6.26
N ALA A 331 -18.81 15.52 6.77
CA ALA A 331 -17.52 16.19 6.89
C ALA A 331 -16.49 15.72 5.84
N GLU A 332 -16.86 14.82 4.93
CA GLU A 332 -15.94 14.18 3.97
C GLU A 332 -15.30 15.19 3.01
N ASP A 333 -16.05 16.20 2.56
CA ASP A 333 -15.56 17.22 1.62
C ASP A 333 -14.47 18.14 2.21
N TYR A 334 -14.31 18.13 3.53
CA TYR A 334 -13.27 18.88 4.23
C TYR A 334 -11.97 18.11 4.37
N LEU A 335 -12.03 16.78 4.25
CA LEU A 335 -10.88 15.90 4.41
C LEU A 335 -10.09 15.80 3.10
N LEU A 336 -8.78 15.97 3.23
CA LEU A 336 -7.81 15.76 2.16
C LEU A 336 -6.84 14.66 2.60
N TYR A 337 -6.37 13.88 1.65
CA TYR A 337 -5.10 13.18 1.76
C TYR A 337 -4.06 13.89 0.88
N SER A 338 -2.82 13.40 0.90
CA SER A 338 -1.71 14.05 0.17
C SER A 338 -1.99 14.25 -1.31
N ARG A 339 -2.73 13.33 -1.97
CA ARG A 339 -3.09 13.46 -3.39
C ARG A 339 -3.97 14.69 -3.63
N GLN A 340 -5.03 14.86 -2.84
CA GLN A 340 -5.95 16.00 -2.95
C GLN A 340 -5.26 17.31 -2.57
N ALA A 341 -4.38 17.31 -1.57
CA ALA A 341 -3.62 18.49 -1.18
C ALA A 341 -2.67 19.01 -2.28
N LEU A 342 -2.22 18.13 -3.20
CA LEU A 342 -1.40 18.50 -4.36
C LEU A 342 -2.21 18.98 -5.57
N ASP A 343 -3.54 18.91 -5.49
CA ASP A 343 -4.45 19.19 -6.61
C ASP A 343 -5.62 20.07 -6.17
N LEU A 344 -5.38 20.94 -5.20
CA LEU A 344 -6.34 21.94 -4.76
C LEU A 344 -6.58 22.97 -5.86
N ASP A 345 -7.84 23.20 -6.20
CA ASP A 345 -8.25 24.26 -7.15
C ASP A 345 -7.97 25.66 -6.58
N GLU A 346 -8.25 25.84 -5.30
CA GLU A 346 -8.01 27.06 -4.54
C GLU A 346 -7.30 26.72 -3.23
N LEU A 347 -6.37 27.59 -2.83
CA LEU A 347 -5.63 27.44 -1.58
C LEU A 347 -6.51 27.96 -0.42
N PRO A 348 -6.79 27.15 0.62
CA PRO A 348 -7.62 27.59 1.75
C PRO A 348 -6.91 28.66 2.58
N GLU A 349 -7.63 29.37 3.45
CA GLU A 349 -7.02 30.32 4.40
C GLU A 349 -6.42 29.61 5.64
N GLU A 350 -7.05 28.51 6.08
CA GLU A 350 -6.66 27.75 7.28
C GLU A 350 -6.70 26.23 7.05
N MET A 351 -5.68 25.53 7.55
CA MET A 351 -5.55 24.07 7.42
C MET A 351 -5.11 23.41 8.72
N VAL A 352 -5.83 22.34 9.12
CA VAL A 352 -5.39 21.41 10.16
C VAL A 352 -4.76 20.18 9.51
N ILE A 353 -3.56 19.80 9.94
CA ILE A 353 -2.85 18.61 9.51
C ILE A 353 -2.85 17.61 10.66
N ILE A 354 -3.36 16.39 10.42
CA ILE A 354 -3.33 15.30 11.39
C ILE A 354 -2.18 14.37 11.02
N GLY A 355 -1.15 14.33 11.85
CA GLY A 355 0.11 13.64 11.62
C GLY A 355 1.29 14.60 11.40
N GLY A 356 2.28 14.54 12.28
CA GLY A 356 3.56 15.25 12.28
C GLY A 356 4.73 14.40 11.74
N GLY A 357 4.44 13.47 10.83
CA GLY A 357 5.45 12.77 10.06
C GLY A 357 6.00 13.61 8.89
N VAL A 358 6.84 12.99 8.04
CA VAL A 358 7.50 13.65 6.90
C VAL A 358 6.50 14.38 5.99
N ILE A 359 5.44 13.69 5.56
CA ILE A 359 4.42 14.27 4.66
C ILE A 359 3.73 15.46 5.33
N GLY A 360 3.31 15.29 6.59
CA GLY A 360 2.60 16.32 7.34
C GLY A 360 3.43 17.59 7.52
N LEU A 361 4.69 17.46 7.92
CA LEU A 361 5.57 18.62 8.07
C LEU A 361 5.97 19.24 6.73
N GLU A 362 6.23 18.49 5.66
CA GLU A 362 6.49 19.10 4.34
C GLU A 362 5.31 19.99 3.92
N PHE A 363 4.06 19.50 4.01
CA PHE A 363 2.89 20.33 3.72
C PHE A 363 2.73 21.50 4.68
N ALA A 364 3.02 21.31 5.97
CA ALA A 364 2.92 22.38 6.95
C ALA A 364 3.81 23.58 6.57
N PHE A 365 5.08 23.31 6.24
CA PHE A 365 6.02 24.35 5.81
C PHE A 365 5.69 24.93 4.43
N ILE A 366 5.23 24.11 3.47
CA ILE A 366 4.80 24.61 2.15
C ILE A 366 3.67 25.63 2.30
N PHE A 367 2.63 25.28 3.06
CA PHE A 367 1.44 26.10 3.18
C PHE A 367 1.67 27.32 4.07
N SER A 368 2.35 27.19 5.21
CA SER A 368 2.75 28.33 6.05
C SER A 368 3.55 29.37 5.27
N ARG A 369 4.49 28.93 4.42
CA ARG A 369 5.28 29.85 3.58
C ARG A 369 4.48 30.55 2.49
N LEU A 370 3.37 29.95 2.06
CA LEU A 370 2.36 30.55 1.19
C LEU A 370 1.29 31.32 2.00
N ASP A 371 1.63 31.73 3.23
CA ASP A 371 0.83 32.55 4.15
C ASP A 371 -0.48 31.91 4.65
N LEU A 372 -0.56 30.57 4.69
CA LEU A 372 -1.68 29.86 5.34
C LEU A 372 -1.49 29.71 6.84
N ASP A 373 -2.61 29.79 7.57
CA ASP A 373 -2.64 29.43 8.98
C ASP A 373 -2.67 27.89 9.11
N VAL A 374 -1.59 27.32 9.62
CA VAL A 374 -1.41 25.86 9.73
C VAL A 374 -1.32 25.42 11.19
N THR A 375 -2.13 24.42 11.54
CA THR A 375 -1.99 23.66 12.78
C THR A 375 -1.67 22.19 12.50
N VAL A 376 -0.70 21.62 13.19
CA VAL A 376 -0.37 20.19 13.18
C VAL A 376 -0.82 19.54 14.49
N ILE A 377 -1.53 18.42 14.39
CA ILE A 377 -1.93 17.57 15.52
C ILE A 377 -1.22 16.22 15.36
N GLU A 378 -0.28 15.92 16.25
CA GLU A 378 0.51 14.70 16.28
C GLU A 378 0.19 13.87 17.54
N TYR A 379 -0.06 12.59 17.33
CA TYR A 379 -0.40 11.65 18.39
C TYR A 379 0.78 11.34 19.30
N LEU A 380 1.97 11.12 18.71
CA LEU A 380 3.21 10.86 19.41
C LEU A 380 3.70 12.10 20.17
N ASP A 381 4.59 11.88 21.14
CA ASP A 381 5.12 12.95 21.97
C ASP A 381 5.99 13.96 21.18
N GLU A 382 6.51 13.55 20.02
CA GLU A 382 7.41 14.32 19.16
C GLU A 382 7.02 14.16 17.68
N VAL A 383 7.20 15.24 16.90
CA VAL A 383 7.17 15.17 15.43
C VAL A 383 8.44 14.53 14.90
N LEU A 384 8.37 13.82 13.77
CA LEU A 384 9.53 13.11 13.20
C LEU A 384 10.30 12.25 14.23
N SER A 385 9.58 11.55 15.12
CA SER A 385 10.11 10.82 16.28
C SER A 385 11.13 9.70 15.98
N PHE A 386 11.42 9.43 14.72
CA PHE A 386 12.48 8.52 14.27
C PHE A 386 13.84 9.22 14.11
N LEU A 387 13.91 10.55 14.28
CA LEU A 387 15.15 11.32 14.25
C LEU A 387 15.69 11.52 15.68
N ASP A 388 16.94 11.96 15.79
CA ASP A 388 17.50 12.38 17.07
C ASP A 388 16.81 13.64 17.62
N THR A 389 16.65 13.70 18.94
CA THR A 389 15.94 14.78 19.66
C THR A 389 16.49 16.17 19.34
N ASP A 390 17.81 16.31 19.12
CA ASP A 390 18.42 17.59 18.77
C ASP A 390 18.01 18.12 17.39
N VAL A 391 17.68 17.23 16.45
CA VAL A 391 17.12 17.58 15.14
C VAL A 391 15.65 17.94 15.28
N ILE A 392 14.91 17.17 16.09
CA ILE A 392 13.48 17.39 16.38
C ILE A 392 13.26 18.75 17.06
N ASP A 393 14.08 19.08 18.05
CA ASP A 393 14.02 20.37 18.77
C ASP A 393 14.23 21.55 17.82
N GLU A 394 15.20 21.43 16.92
CA GLU A 394 15.56 22.50 15.96
C GLU A 394 14.45 22.72 14.91
N ILE A 395 13.87 21.64 14.35
CA ILE A 395 12.76 21.79 13.40
C ILE A 395 11.46 22.25 14.08
N THR A 396 11.21 21.82 15.32
CA THR A 396 10.05 22.30 16.10
C THR A 396 10.18 23.80 16.40
N ALA A 397 11.39 24.27 16.72
CA ALA A 397 11.67 25.68 16.87
C ALA A 397 11.49 26.45 15.54
N ALA A 398 11.88 25.85 14.41
CA ALA A 398 11.70 26.45 13.08
C ALA A 398 10.23 26.58 12.70
N ALA A 399 9.45 25.52 12.91
CA ALA A 399 8.01 25.51 12.63
C ALA A 399 7.29 26.63 13.41
N LYS A 400 7.64 26.81 14.69
CA LYS A 400 7.07 27.87 15.52
C LYS A 400 7.42 29.28 15.01
N GLU A 401 8.62 29.48 14.48
CA GLU A 401 9.04 30.77 13.91
C GLU A 401 8.36 31.06 12.57
N GLU A 402 8.07 30.02 11.79
CA GLU A 402 7.24 30.08 10.57
C GLU A 402 5.73 30.21 10.89
N GLY A 403 5.33 30.23 12.17
CA GLY A 403 3.95 30.40 12.60
C GLY A 403 3.09 29.13 12.54
N ILE A 404 3.71 27.96 12.43
CA ILE A 404 3.03 26.66 12.47
C ILE A 404 2.79 26.27 13.92
N ASP A 405 1.52 26.10 14.31
CA ASP A 405 1.15 25.61 15.63
C ASP A 405 1.22 24.08 15.67
N ILE A 406 2.02 23.51 16.57
CA ILE A 406 2.18 22.06 16.70
C ILE A 406 1.67 21.59 18.07
N TYR A 407 0.75 20.63 18.05
CA TYR A 407 0.25 19.91 19.21
C TYR A 407 0.75 18.46 19.16
N THR A 408 1.72 18.10 20.01
CA THR A 408 2.18 16.71 20.18
C THR A 408 1.53 16.05 21.40
N GLY A 409 1.58 14.73 21.48
CA GLY A 409 0.86 13.96 22.52
C GLY A 409 -0.66 14.18 22.43
N ALA A 410 -1.16 14.44 21.21
CA ALA A 410 -2.48 14.94 20.92
C ALA A 410 -3.27 13.95 20.05
N GLU A 411 -4.32 13.36 20.61
CA GLU A 411 -5.16 12.39 19.91
C GLU A 411 -6.29 13.12 19.15
N ALA A 412 -6.24 13.12 17.82
CA ALA A 412 -7.38 13.53 17.00
C ALA A 412 -8.50 12.49 17.13
N GLN A 413 -9.69 12.93 17.55
CA GLN A 413 -10.79 12.03 17.92
C GLN A 413 -11.97 12.08 16.96
N GLN A 414 -12.23 13.25 16.36
CA GLN A 414 -13.42 13.46 15.55
C GLN A 414 -13.22 14.68 14.62
N ILE A 415 -13.70 14.56 13.38
CA ILE A 415 -13.83 15.65 12.42
C ILE A 415 -15.32 15.77 12.09
N THR A 416 -15.90 16.92 12.38
CA THR A 416 -17.31 17.24 12.11
C THR A 416 -17.39 18.61 11.42
N THR A 417 -18.59 19.16 11.24
CA THR A 417 -18.78 20.48 10.63
C THR A 417 -19.36 21.49 11.62
N THR A 418 -18.98 22.76 11.44
CA THR A 418 -19.60 23.88 12.15
C THR A 418 -20.85 24.36 11.41
N ALA A 419 -21.65 25.20 12.08
CA ALA A 419 -22.80 25.86 11.44
C ALA A 419 -22.40 26.86 10.34
N ASP A 420 -21.16 27.32 10.35
CA ASP A 420 -20.58 28.26 9.39
C ASP A 420 -19.81 27.53 8.27
N GLU A 421 -20.11 26.24 8.05
CA GLU A 421 -19.56 25.41 6.96
C GLU A 421 -18.03 25.26 6.99
N GLN A 422 -17.44 25.15 8.20
CA GLN A 422 -16.02 24.81 8.39
C GLN A 422 -15.87 23.42 9.01
N ALA A 423 -14.69 22.80 8.83
CA ALA A 423 -14.33 21.60 9.57
C ALA A 423 -14.10 21.94 11.05
N LEU A 424 -14.56 21.08 11.96
CA LEU A 424 -14.30 21.15 13.39
C LEU A 424 -13.55 19.89 13.81
N VAL A 425 -12.27 20.05 14.14
CA VAL A 425 -11.42 18.97 14.62
C VAL A 425 -11.43 18.96 16.14
N LYS A 426 -11.98 17.89 16.73
CA LYS A 426 -11.90 17.60 18.15
C LYS A 426 -10.68 16.72 18.42
N PHE A 427 -9.84 17.14 19.35
CA PHE A 427 -8.68 16.37 19.78
C PHE A 427 -8.47 16.45 21.28
N LYS A 428 -7.68 15.52 21.82
CA LYS A 428 -7.40 15.41 23.25
C LYS A 428 -5.90 15.53 23.48
N GLU A 429 -5.52 16.49 24.30
CA GLU A 429 -4.12 16.73 24.69
C GLU A 429 -4.04 16.84 26.21
N ALA A 430 -3.08 16.16 26.83
CA ALA A 430 -2.89 16.14 28.29
C ALA A 430 -4.19 15.85 29.08
N GLY A 431 -5.05 14.99 28.54
CA GLY A 431 -6.32 14.61 29.14
C GLY A 431 -7.47 15.62 28.98
N LYS A 432 -7.27 16.73 28.26
CA LYS A 432 -8.29 17.77 28.02
C LYS A 432 -8.73 17.78 26.57
N GLU A 433 -10.04 17.89 26.34
CA GLU A 433 -10.60 18.09 25.01
C GLU A 433 -10.34 19.52 24.54
N LYS A 434 -9.90 19.65 23.29
CA LYS A 434 -9.70 20.88 22.54
C LYS A 434 -10.41 20.77 21.19
N TYR A 435 -10.66 21.93 20.59
CA TYR A 435 -11.38 22.07 19.34
C TYR A 435 -10.69 23.13 18.49
N ILE A 436 -10.48 22.84 17.21
CA ILE A 436 -9.93 23.78 16.22
C ILE A 436 -10.82 23.72 14.98
N THR A 437 -11.08 24.89 14.40
CA THR A 437 -11.78 25.03 13.12
C THR A 437 -10.77 25.19 11.99
N ALA A 438 -11.10 24.69 10.80
CA ALA A 438 -10.32 24.88 9.59
C ALA A 438 -11.21 24.78 8.34
N GLU A 439 -10.76 25.33 7.21
CA GLU A 439 -11.43 25.16 5.92
C GLU A 439 -11.14 23.78 5.32
N LYS A 440 -9.96 23.23 5.57
CA LYS A 440 -9.57 21.87 5.16
C LYS A 440 -8.78 21.15 6.25
N VAL A 441 -8.90 19.83 6.26
CA VAL A 441 -8.13 18.94 7.13
C VAL A 441 -7.32 17.98 6.28
N LEU A 442 -5.99 17.98 6.42
CA LEU A 442 -5.10 17.04 5.75
C LEU A 442 -4.78 15.86 6.69
N MET A 443 -5.17 14.64 6.29
CA MET A 443 -4.80 13.41 6.94
C MET A 443 -3.44 12.91 6.43
N ALA A 444 -2.42 12.92 7.31
CA ALA A 444 -1.03 12.57 7.01
C ALA A 444 -0.41 11.62 8.05
N VAL A 445 -1.20 10.63 8.48
CA VAL A 445 -0.88 9.68 9.58
C VAL A 445 -0.08 8.44 9.14
N GLY A 446 0.49 8.47 7.94
CA GLY A 446 1.32 7.38 7.39
C GLY A 446 0.70 6.69 6.18
N ARG A 447 1.40 5.66 5.71
CA ARG A 447 1.03 4.88 4.52
C ARG A 447 1.12 3.39 4.84
N LYS A 448 0.23 2.60 4.24
CA LYS A 448 0.22 1.13 4.35
C LYS A 448 0.49 0.50 2.99
N PRO A 449 1.10 -0.71 2.93
CA PRO A 449 1.21 -1.47 1.70
C PRO A 449 -0.12 -1.53 0.92
N ASP A 450 -0.05 -1.40 -0.41
CA ASP A 450 -1.19 -1.60 -1.29
C ASP A 450 -0.98 -2.91 -2.05
N LEU A 451 -1.73 -3.95 -1.69
CA LEU A 451 -1.71 -5.22 -2.42
C LEU A 451 -2.46 -5.12 -3.75
N GLY A 452 -3.13 -3.99 -4.05
CA GLY A 452 -3.65 -3.70 -5.37
C GLY A 452 -4.81 -4.59 -5.83
N GLY A 453 -5.43 -5.35 -4.92
CA GLY A 453 -6.38 -6.41 -5.25
C GLY A 453 -5.73 -7.68 -5.80
N LEU A 454 -4.41 -7.82 -5.65
CA LEU A 454 -3.71 -9.08 -5.90
C LEU A 454 -3.98 -10.01 -4.73
N ASP A 455 -4.67 -11.12 -4.99
CA ASP A 455 -4.92 -12.20 -4.02
C ASP A 455 -3.64 -13.04 -3.81
N VAL A 456 -2.54 -12.38 -3.43
CA VAL A 456 -1.20 -12.98 -3.33
C VAL A 456 -1.14 -14.16 -2.36
N GLU A 457 -1.98 -14.16 -1.32
CA GLU A 457 -2.10 -15.26 -0.36
C GLU A 457 -2.69 -16.53 -0.98
N GLU A 458 -3.59 -16.42 -1.97
CA GLU A 458 -4.15 -17.57 -2.70
C GLU A 458 -3.08 -18.28 -3.54
N VAL A 459 -2.08 -17.53 -4.01
CA VAL A 459 -0.90 -18.07 -4.72
C VAL A 459 0.19 -18.55 -3.73
N GLY A 460 -0.04 -18.43 -2.42
CA GLY A 460 0.88 -18.90 -1.37
C GLY A 460 2.01 -17.93 -1.02
N VAL A 461 1.92 -16.67 -1.45
CA VAL A 461 2.86 -15.61 -1.02
C VAL A 461 2.53 -15.19 0.42
N GLU A 462 3.51 -15.28 1.31
CA GLU A 462 3.34 -14.89 2.72
C GLU A 462 3.29 -13.36 2.91
N ILE A 463 2.39 -12.90 3.78
CA ILE A 463 2.34 -11.53 4.30
C ILE A 463 3.04 -11.47 5.67
N ASP A 464 3.79 -10.39 5.91
CA ASP A 464 4.32 -10.10 7.24
C ASP A 464 3.22 -9.46 8.10
N GLU A 465 2.84 -10.14 9.20
CA GLU A 465 1.76 -9.67 10.08
C GLU A 465 2.03 -8.31 10.74
N ASN A 466 3.29 -7.91 10.90
CA ASN A 466 3.63 -6.64 11.57
C ASN A 466 3.54 -5.47 10.61
N SER A 467 4.06 -5.63 9.39
CA SER A 467 4.06 -4.56 8.39
C SER A 467 2.79 -4.54 7.54
N GLY A 468 2.05 -5.66 7.48
CA GLY A 468 0.95 -5.88 6.54
C GLY A 468 1.41 -5.92 5.08
N GLY A 469 2.71 -6.09 4.84
CA GLY A 469 3.33 -6.10 3.52
C GLY A 469 3.80 -7.49 3.10
N ILE A 470 4.13 -7.64 1.82
CA ILE A 470 4.63 -8.91 1.28
C ILE A 470 5.99 -9.24 1.92
N LYS A 471 6.08 -10.43 2.49
CA LYS A 471 7.30 -10.90 3.14
C LYS A 471 8.34 -11.28 2.09
N VAL A 472 9.52 -10.67 2.20
CA VAL A 472 10.67 -10.97 1.34
C VAL A 472 11.95 -11.15 2.12
N ASP A 473 12.86 -11.94 1.56
CA ASP A 473 14.21 -12.14 2.05
C ASP A 473 15.16 -10.97 1.70
N GLU A 474 16.47 -11.11 1.90
CA GLU A 474 17.46 -10.06 1.58
C GLU A 474 17.69 -9.87 0.06
N LYS A 475 17.25 -10.82 -0.77
CA LYS A 475 17.34 -10.82 -2.23
C LYS A 475 16.06 -10.28 -2.89
N MET A 476 15.08 -9.87 -2.07
CA MET A 476 13.73 -9.43 -2.46
C MET A 476 12.82 -10.55 -2.96
N GLN A 477 13.19 -11.81 -2.72
CA GLN A 477 12.43 -12.99 -3.11
C GLN A 477 11.31 -13.25 -2.08
N THR A 478 10.13 -13.61 -2.55
CA THR A 478 8.99 -14.02 -1.70
C THR A 478 9.13 -15.48 -1.24
N THR A 479 8.07 -16.06 -0.69
CA THR A 479 7.99 -17.51 -0.43
C THR A 479 7.90 -18.37 -1.68
N ILE A 480 7.55 -17.78 -2.82
CA ILE A 480 7.50 -18.45 -4.13
C ILE A 480 8.76 -18.09 -4.91
N ASP A 481 9.45 -19.11 -5.42
CA ASP A 481 10.81 -18.97 -5.95
C ASP A 481 10.93 -17.98 -7.11
N ASN A 482 9.91 -17.87 -7.96
CA ASN A 482 9.90 -16.98 -9.12
C ASN A 482 9.06 -15.70 -8.93
N ILE A 483 8.67 -15.39 -7.69
CA ILE A 483 7.97 -14.15 -7.35
C ILE A 483 8.82 -13.33 -6.39
N TYR A 484 9.03 -12.07 -6.76
CA TYR A 484 9.75 -11.06 -6.00
C TYR A 484 8.80 -9.91 -5.62
N ALA A 485 9.09 -9.19 -4.55
CA ALA A 485 8.35 -7.98 -4.20
C ALA A 485 9.29 -6.85 -3.77
N ILE A 486 9.01 -5.63 -4.22
CA ILE A 486 9.88 -4.46 -4.04
C ILE A 486 9.08 -3.20 -3.70
N GLY A 487 9.76 -2.27 -3.03
CA GLY A 487 9.21 -0.98 -2.62
C GLY A 487 8.19 -1.11 -1.49
N ASP A 488 7.29 -0.14 -1.44
CA ASP A 488 6.40 0.05 -0.30
C ASP A 488 5.47 -1.14 -0.01
N VAL A 489 5.20 -2.00 -1.01
CA VAL A 489 4.35 -3.19 -0.84
C VAL A 489 4.94 -4.19 0.15
N THR A 490 6.27 -4.18 0.33
CA THR A 490 6.96 -5.03 1.32
C THR A 490 6.77 -4.54 2.76
N GLY A 491 6.36 -3.29 2.95
CA GLY A 491 6.28 -2.64 4.26
C GLY A 491 7.64 -2.45 4.97
N LYS A 492 8.77 -2.76 4.33
CA LYS A 492 10.11 -2.64 4.96
C LYS A 492 10.62 -1.20 5.01
N THR A 493 10.55 -0.48 3.89
CA THR A 493 11.00 0.92 3.79
C THR A 493 10.22 1.62 2.68
N GLN A 494 9.53 2.70 3.02
CA GLN A 494 8.64 3.42 2.10
C GLN A 494 9.33 4.67 1.53
N LEU A 495 10.45 4.45 0.82
CA LEU A 495 11.25 5.51 0.19
C LEU A 495 11.50 5.17 -1.28
N ALA A 496 11.35 6.15 -2.17
CA ALA A 496 11.42 5.92 -3.61
C ALA A 496 12.79 5.37 -4.08
N HIS A 497 13.90 5.92 -3.56
CA HIS A 497 15.24 5.44 -3.88
C HIS A 497 15.53 4.04 -3.28
N ALA A 498 14.93 3.72 -2.13
CA ALA A 498 14.98 2.37 -1.58
C ALA A 498 14.24 1.39 -2.51
N ALA A 499 13.02 1.73 -2.95
CA ALA A 499 12.26 0.92 -3.90
C ALA A 499 13.01 0.71 -5.22
N SER A 500 13.61 1.76 -5.79
CA SER A 500 14.45 1.66 -6.99
C SER A 500 15.65 0.75 -6.78
N HIS A 501 16.34 0.83 -5.63
CA HIS A 501 17.48 -0.03 -5.34
C HIS A 501 17.06 -1.50 -5.12
N GLN A 502 15.94 -1.73 -4.43
CA GLN A 502 15.33 -3.06 -4.27
C GLN A 502 14.99 -3.66 -5.64
N GLY A 503 14.47 -2.88 -6.59
CA GLY A 503 14.24 -3.32 -7.97
C GLY A 503 15.52 -3.79 -8.67
N ILE A 504 16.63 -3.07 -8.49
CA ILE A 504 17.95 -3.48 -9.02
C ILE A 504 18.42 -4.78 -8.37
N VAL A 505 18.25 -4.94 -7.05
CA VAL A 505 18.61 -6.16 -6.30
C VAL A 505 17.78 -7.36 -6.79
N ALA A 506 16.46 -7.20 -6.93
CA ALA A 506 15.58 -8.27 -7.42
C ALA A 506 16.00 -8.74 -8.83
N VAL A 507 16.16 -7.81 -9.77
CA VAL A 507 16.56 -8.12 -11.15
C VAL A 507 17.92 -8.80 -11.22
N LYS A 508 18.90 -8.35 -10.43
CA LYS A 508 20.21 -9.02 -10.37
C LYS A 508 20.06 -10.48 -9.95
N ASN A 509 19.26 -10.77 -8.93
CA ASN A 509 19.06 -12.14 -8.46
C ASN A 509 18.28 -13.00 -9.47
N ILE A 510 17.23 -12.45 -10.09
CA ILE A 510 16.50 -13.09 -11.20
C ILE A 510 17.47 -13.51 -12.32
N LEU A 511 18.40 -12.63 -12.70
CA LEU A 511 19.38 -12.89 -13.75
C LEU A 511 20.64 -13.64 -13.27
N GLY A 512 20.60 -14.23 -12.07
CA GLY A 512 21.64 -15.11 -11.54
C GLY A 512 22.87 -14.42 -10.93
N THR A 513 22.78 -13.12 -10.64
CA THR A 513 23.80 -12.37 -9.89
C THR A 513 23.37 -12.23 -8.43
N GLU A 514 24.10 -12.90 -7.52
CA GLU A 514 23.79 -12.81 -6.09
C GLU A 514 24.05 -11.40 -5.54
N GLU A 515 22.98 -10.75 -5.10
CA GLU A 515 23.01 -9.40 -4.53
C GLU A 515 22.09 -9.35 -3.30
N LYS A 516 22.44 -8.55 -2.30
CA LYS A 516 21.64 -8.38 -1.08
C LYS A 516 21.37 -6.90 -0.83
N MET A 517 20.17 -6.61 -0.36
CA MET A 517 19.79 -5.27 0.03
C MET A 517 20.51 -4.84 1.33
N ASN A 518 21.19 -3.69 1.30
CA ASN A 518 21.76 -3.06 2.49
C ASN A 518 20.82 -1.94 2.98
N TYR A 519 20.16 -2.17 4.11
CA TYR A 519 19.23 -1.19 4.70
C TYR A 519 19.91 -0.17 5.62
N ASN A 520 21.16 -0.41 6.05
CA ASN A 520 21.84 0.45 7.02
C ASN A 520 22.22 1.83 6.45
N ALA A 521 22.34 1.95 5.13
CA ALA A 521 22.81 3.15 4.46
C ALA A 521 21.76 3.77 3.53
N ILE A 522 20.47 3.61 3.85
CA ILE A 522 19.39 4.29 3.12
C ILE A 522 19.22 5.68 3.73
N PRO A 523 19.53 6.77 2.99
CA PRO A 523 19.33 8.11 3.52
C PRO A 523 17.85 8.49 3.53
N THR A 524 17.47 9.27 4.53
CA THR A 524 16.20 9.99 4.59
C THR A 524 16.43 11.45 4.21
N ALA A 525 15.52 12.03 3.44
CA ALA A 525 15.51 13.44 3.05
C ALA A 525 14.11 14.02 3.26
N ILE A 526 14.04 15.13 3.98
CA ILE A 526 12.81 15.82 4.39
C ILE A 526 12.94 17.28 3.95
N PHE A 527 12.02 17.73 3.11
CA PHE A 527 12.09 19.02 2.41
C PHE A 527 11.28 20.09 3.15
N THR A 528 11.44 20.14 4.47
CA THR A 528 11.01 21.26 5.32
C THR A 528 11.96 22.45 5.16
N ALA A 529 11.76 23.50 5.95
CA ALA A 529 12.69 24.60 6.01
C ALA A 529 13.08 24.95 7.45
N PRO A 530 14.34 24.67 7.86
CA PRO A 530 15.43 24.12 7.05
C PRO A 530 15.17 22.68 6.57
N GLU A 531 15.88 22.28 5.52
CA GLU A 531 15.89 20.89 5.08
C GLU A 531 16.48 20.00 6.18
N ILE A 532 16.04 18.74 6.22
CA ILE A 532 16.61 17.71 7.10
C ILE A 532 17.00 16.50 6.26
N ALA A 533 18.14 15.91 6.59
CA ALA A 533 18.52 14.62 6.06
C ALA A 533 19.26 13.78 7.10
N SER A 534 19.11 12.47 7.06
CA SER A 534 19.79 11.54 7.98
C SER A 534 20.13 10.23 7.29
N VAL A 535 21.11 9.51 7.83
CA VAL A 535 21.49 8.17 7.35
C VAL A 535 22.17 7.40 8.48
N GLY A 536 22.05 6.07 8.48
CA GLY A 536 22.65 5.22 9.50
C GLY A 536 21.96 5.33 10.85
N LEU A 537 22.70 5.02 11.91
CA LEU A 537 22.16 4.99 13.27
C LEU A 537 21.98 6.39 13.85
N THR A 538 20.87 6.61 14.54
CA THR A 538 20.70 7.69 15.53
C THR A 538 21.52 7.42 16.80
N GLU A 539 21.67 8.43 17.67
CA GLU A 539 22.32 8.24 18.97
C GLU A 539 21.51 7.24 19.82
N ALA A 540 20.18 7.37 19.83
CA ALA A 540 19.29 6.50 20.58
C ALA A 540 19.35 5.03 20.12
N GLU A 541 19.40 4.78 18.81
CA GLU A 541 19.56 3.43 18.25
C GLU A 541 20.94 2.85 18.57
N ALA A 542 22.01 3.64 18.44
CA ALA A 542 23.36 3.19 18.78
C ALA A 542 23.48 2.82 20.26
N GLU A 543 22.87 3.60 21.16
CA GLU A 543 22.78 3.27 22.58
C GLU A 543 21.97 1.99 22.84
N ALA A 544 20.81 1.83 22.16
CA ALA A 544 19.99 0.62 22.26
C ALA A 544 20.73 -0.64 21.79
N GLU A 545 21.61 -0.49 20.79
CA GLU A 545 22.52 -1.54 20.30
C GLU A 545 23.76 -1.74 21.18
N ASN A 546 23.92 -0.99 22.28
CA ASN A 546 25.07 -1.01 23.19
C ASN A 546 26.41 -0.68 22.47
N LYS A 547 26.36 0.19 21.46
CA LYS A 547 27.56 0.72 20.79
C LYS A 547 28.16 1.85 21.61
N ASP A 548 29.49 1.87 21.66
CA ASP A 548 30.25 2.96 22.27
C ASP A 548 30.47 4.00 21.18
N ILE A 549 29.83 5.16 21.30
CA ILE A 549 29.80 6.17 20.24
C ILE A 549 30.57 7.44 20.62
N ALA A 550 31.11 8.10 19.61
CA ALA A 550 31.61 9.47 19.67
C ALA A 550 30.80 10.32 18.68
N VAL A 551 30.36 11.49 19.14
CA VAL A 551 29.48 12.38 18.37
C VAL A 551 30.21 13.70 18.12
N GLY A 552 30.20 14.14 16.87
CA GLY A 552 30.74 15.42 16.45
C GLY A 552 29.65 16.28 15.82
N LYS A 553 29.55 17.54 16.25
CA LYS A 553 28.57 18.50 15.71
C LYS A 553 29.25 19.77 15.25
N PHE A 554 28.76 20.34 14.15
CA PHE A 554 29.20 21.63 13.65
C PHE A 554 28.00 22.50 13.25
N PRO A 555 27.87 23.73 13.80
CA PRO A 555 26.72 24.59 13.51
C PRO A 555 26.85 25.24 12.13
N VAL A 556 25.73 25.29 11.39
CA VAL A 556 25.63 25.97 10.08
C VAL A 556 26.05 27.44 10.19
N ALA A 557 25.73 28.11 11.30
CA ALA A 557 26.12 29.48 11.57
C ALA A 557 27.64 29.76 11.57
N ALA A 558 28.48 28.73 11.70
CA ALA A 558 29.93 28.85 11.63
C ALA A 558 30.49 28.65 10.21
N ASN A 559 29.65 28.23 9.25
CA ASN A 559 30.06 28.02 7.87
C ASN A 559 29.99 29.34 7.07
N GLY A 560 31.11 29.71 6.43
CA GLY A 560 31.19 30.94 5.65
C GLY A 560 30.29 30.96 4.41
N LYS A 561 30.08 29.81 3.74
CA LYS A 561 29.17 29.70 2.59
C LYS A 561 27.72 29.91 3.01
N ASP A 562 27.29 29.29 4.10
CA ASP A 562 25.89 29.37 4.56
C ASP A 562 25.54 30.80 5.02
N LEU A 563 26.48 31.49 5.67
CA LEU A 563 26.37 32.93 5.94
C LEU A 563 26.18 33.78 4.66
N THR A 564 26.73 33.37 3.52
CA THR A 564 26.49 34.07 2.24
C THR A 564 25.10 33.80 1.65
N LEU A 565 24.46 32.69 2.04
CA LEU A 565 23.08 32.37 1.67
C LEU A 565 22.08 33.15 2.53
N GLY A 566 22.51 33.69 3.68
CA GLY A 566 21.61 34.27 4.67
C GLY A 566 20.98 33.21 5.59
N GLU A 567 21.45 31.97 5.52
CA GLU A 567 20.91 30.83 6.27
C GLU A 567 21.89 30.41 7.35
N THR A 568 21.47 30.48 8.61
CA THR A 568 22.33 30.18 9.77
C THR A 568 21.75 29.14 10.71
N ARG A 569 20.58 28.59 10.36
CA ARG A 569 19.85 27.65 11.21
C ARG A 569 20.37 26.23 11.03
N GLY A 570 20.49 25.51 12.15
CA GLY A 570 20.79 24.08 12.15
C GLY A 570 22.28 23.73 12.27
N PHE A 571 22.58 22.46 12.04
CA PHE A 571 23.88 21.85 12.28
C PHE A 571 24.06 20.57 11.44
N ILE A 572 25.32 20.15 11.33
CA ILE A 572 25.72 18.85 10.84
C ILE A 572 26.15 18.02 12.04
N LYS A 573 25.73 16.76 12.09
CA LYS A 573 26.09 15.79 13.12
C LYS A 573 26.62 14.50 12.49
N ILE A 574 27.75 14.00 13.00
CA ILE A 574 28.33 12.70 12.67
C ILE A 574 28.41 11.85 13.93
N ILE A 575 27.95 10.60 13.82
CA ILE A 575 28.02 9.58 14.86
C ILE A 575 29.02 8.52 14.41
N ALA A 576 30.05 8.28 15.22
CA ALA A 576 31.10 7.31 14.92
C ALA A 576 31.27 6.31 16.07
N ASP A 577 31.77 5.12 15.76
CA ASP A 577 32.20 4.16 16.77
C ASP A 577 33.45 4.69 17.49
N ALA A 578 33.38 4.81 18.81
CA ALA A 578 34.43 5.42 19.62
C ALA A 578 35.76 4.64 19.62
N LYS A 579 35.75 3.36 19.20
CA LYS A 579 36.93 2.49 19.19
C LYS A 579 37.53 2.34 17.80
N THR A 580 36.70 2.19 16.79
CA THR A 580 37.14 1.95 15.40
C THR A 580 37.21 3.21 14.56
N ASP A 581 36.62 4.32 15.01
CA ASP A 581 36.48 5.58 14.26
C ASP A 581 35.55 5.47 13.04
N GLN A 582 34.86 4.34 12.86
CA GLN A 582 33.92 4.10 11.76
C GLN A 582 32.70 5.01 11.88
N VAL A 583 32.31 5.68 10.80
CA VAL A 583 31.06 6.44 10.73
C VAL A 583 29.87 5.47 10.75
N LEU A 584 29.02 5.61 11.75
CA LEU A 584 27.83 4.77 11.97
C LEU A 584 26.56 5.43 11.46
N GLY A 585 26.54 6.76 11.40
CA GLY A 585 25.40 7.53 10.97
C GLY A 585 25.64 9.03 11.08
N GLY A 586 24.61 9.80 10.77
CA GLY A 586 24.64 11.24 10.90
C GLY A 586 23.33 11.89 10.48
N ALA A 587 23.19 13.15 10.86
CA ALA A 587 22.05 13.98 10.50
C ALA A 587 22.53 15.38 10.12
N ILE A 588 21.83 15.99 9.18
CA ILE A 588 22.04 17.35 8.73
C ILE A 588 20.69 18.05 8.80
N ILE A 589 20.64 19.19 9.48
CA ILE A 589 19.52 20.13 9.43
C ILE A 589 20.08 21.48 9.02
N GLY A 590 19.64 22.03 7.89
CA GLY A 590 20.21 23.26 7.34
C GLY A 590 20.14 23.36 5.82
N PRO A 591 20.81 24.35 5.22
CA PRO A 591 20.87 24.54 3.77
C PRO A 591 21.45 23.31 3.07
N HIS A 592 20.78 22.86 2.01
CA HIS A 592 21.24 21.76 1.16
C HIS A 592 21.42 20.42 1.89
N ALA A 593 20.77 20.21 3.04
CA ALA A 593 20.89 18.98 3.82
C ALA A 593 20.64 17.73 2.97
N THR A 594 19.64 17.79 2.08
CA THR A 594 19.23 16.67 1.22
C THR A 594 20.28 16.31 0.16
N ASP A 595 21.10 17.26 -0.29
CA ASP A 595 22.23 17.00 -1.19
C ASP A 595 23.46 16.53 -0.42
N LEU A 596 23.77 17.20 0.69
CA LEU A 596 24.97 17.00 1.50
C LEU A 596 25.02 15.62 2.17
N ILE A 597 23.87 15.06 2.54
CA ILE A 597 23.80 13.74 3.20
C ILE A 597 24.42 12.61 2.38
N THR A 598 24.54 12.80 1.06
CA THR A 598 25.14 11.81 0.16
C THR A 598 26.58 11.46 0.55
N GLU A 599 27.36 12.43 1.06
CA GLU A 599 28.72 12.19 1.52
C GLU A 599 28.76 11.31 2.78
N VAL A 600 27.89 11.59 3.76
CA VAL A 600 27.76 10.75 4.97
C VAL A 600 27.24 9.36 4.59
N THR A 601 26.30 9.29 3.64
CA THR A 601 25.77 8.01 3.11
C THR A 601 26.87 7.18 2.48
N LEU A 602 27.78 7.80 1.72
CA LEU A 602 28.95 7.13 1.15
C LEU A 602 29.87 6.59 2.26
N ALA A 603 30.10 7.38 3.32
CA ALA A 603 30.91 6.96 4.46
C ALA A 603 30.30 5.75 5.19
N VAL A 604 29.00 5.77 5.50
CA VAL A 604 28.29 4.64 6.13
C VAL A 604 28.31 3.41 5.22
N THR A 605 28.01 3.58 3.93
CA THR A 605 27.96 2.48 2.95
C THR A 605 29.29 1.74 2.83
N ASN A 606 30.41 2.48 2.87
CA ASN A 606 31.75 1.93 2.68
C ASN A 606 32.51 1.73 4.00
N GLU A 607 31.83 1.85 5.14
CA GLU A 607 32.41 1.69 6.47
C GLU A 607 33.64 2.58 6.72
N LEU A 608 33.62 3.81 6.16
CA LEU A 608 34.74 4.75 6.27
C LEU A 608 34.86 5.29 7.70
N SER A 609 36.09 5.64 8.07
CA SER A 609 36.40 6.31 9.32
C SER A 609 36.23 7.84 9.23
N THR A 610 36.05 8.52 10.37
CA THR A 610 36.09 10.00 10.39
C THR A 610 37.44 10.53 9.89
N ALA A 611 38.53 9.77 10.10
CA ALA A 611 39.84 10.07 9.54
C ALA A 611 39.85 10.21 8.01
N GLU A 612 39.17 9.31 7.31
CA GLU A 612 39.11 9.31 5.85
C GLU A 612 38.26 10.47 5.32
N VAL A 613 37.20 10.84 6.05
CA VAL A 613 36.43 12.06 5.76
C VAL A 613 37.30 13.31 5.94
N ILE A 614 38.08 13.39 7.02
CA ILE A 614 38.97 14.53 7.31
C ILE A 614 40.10 14.68 6.29
N GLU A 615 40.66 13.58 5.78
CA GLU A 615 41.70 13.62 4.74
C GLU A 615 41.16 14.09 3.37
N THR A 616 39.84 14.14 3.20
CA THR A 616 39.19 14.60 1.97
C THR A 616 39.26 16.11 1.84
N ILE A 617 39.81 16.59 0.72
CA ILE A 617 39.89 18.03 0.42
C ILE A 617 38.50 18.54 0.01
N HIS A 618 37.82 19.21 0.94
CA HIS A 618 36.55 19.90 0.68
C HIS A 618 36.79 21.23 -0.04
N ALA A 619 35.92 21.56 -1.00
CA ALA A 619 36.02 22.82 -1.74
C ALA A 619 35.64 24.01 -0.85
N HIS A 620 36.37 25.12 -0.96
CA HIS A 620 36.11 26.34 -0.19
C HIS A 620 35.76 27.55 -1.07
N PRO A 621 34.71 28.34 -0.77
CA PRO A 621 33.72 28.09 0.28
C PRO A 621 32.56 27.18 -0.19
N THR A 622 32.21 26.15 0.58
CA THR A 622 31.01 25.32 0.37
C THR A 622 30.35 24.88 1.69
N SER A 623 29.05 24.60 1.67
CA SER A 623 28.32 24.07 2.83
C SER A 623 28.82 22.68 3.24
N ALA A 624 29.38 21.91 2.29
CA ALA A 624 29.98 20.60 2.53
C ALA A 624 31.17 20.66 3.50
N GLU A 625 31.86 21.80 3.63
CA GLU A 625 32.94 21.97 4.63
C GLU A 625 32.45 21.68 6.07
N SER A 626 31.16 21.86 6.34
CA SER A 626 30.56 21.54 7.64
C SER A 626 30.59 20.04 7.97
N ILE A 627 30.61 19.15 6.98
CA ILE A 627 30.78 17.69 7.17
C ILE A 627 32.20 17.40 7.67
N HIS A 628 33.20 17.99 7.02
CA HIS A 628 34.59 17.90 7.47
C HIS A 628 34.76 18.41 8.91
N GLU A 629 34.17 19.55 9.24
CA GLU A 629 34.24 20.11 10.59
C GLU A 629 33.49 19.26 11.63
N ALA A 630 32.34 18.69 11.28
CA ALA A 630 31.63 17.75 12.15
C ALA A 630 32.45 16.46 12.38
N ALA A 631 33.14 15.96 11.37
CA ALA A 631 34.05 14.81 11.50
C ALA A 631 35.24 15.14 12.41
N LEU A 632 35.83 16.34 12.29
CA LEU A 632 36.84 16.82 13.22
C LEU A 632 36.31 16.94 14.65
N ALA A 633 35.06 17.38 14.82
CA ALA A 633 34.42 17.54 16.13
C ALA A 633 34.19 16.21 16.87
N VAL A 634 34.18 15.07 16.17
CA VAL A 634 34.18 13.74 16.81
C VAL A 634 35.47 13.53 17.62
N ARG A 635 36.58 14.16 17.21
CA ARG A 635 37.90 13.97 17.81
C ARG A 635 38.15 14.88 19.00
N PRO A 636 39.04 14.50 19.93
CA PRO A 636 39.38 15.32 21.10
C PRO A 636 39.93 16.72 20.78
N GLU A 637 40.55 16.89 19.60
CA GLU A 637 41.06 18.19 19.14
C GLU A 637 39.95 19.18 18.76
N GLY A 638 38.76 18.67 18.41
CA GLY A 638 37.61 19.47 17.98
C GLY A 638 37.70 20.02 16.56
N ALA A 639 36.63 20.70 16.15
CA ALA A 639 36.54 21.44 14.88
C ALA A 639 37.57 22.59 14.82
N LEU A 640 37.97 22.96 13.60
CA LEU A 640 38.90 24.07 13.35
C LEU A 640 38.19 25.43 13.38
N HIS A 641 36.95 25.48 12.89
CA HIS A 641 36.21 26.72 12.66
C HIS A 641 35.11 26.97 13.70
N TYR A 642 35.00 26.11 14.72
CA TYR A 642 34.06 26.24 15.82
C TYR A 642 34.64 25.60 17.09
N ALA A 643 34.40 26.22 18.24
CA ALA A 643 34.75 25.65 19.54
C ALA A 643 33.57 25.88 20.49
N GLU A 644 33.16 24.82 21.20
CA GLU A 644 32.09 24.86 22.20
C GLU A 644 32.44 25.66 23.46
#